data_AF-A0A176EFC7-F1
#
_entry.id   AF-A0A176EFC7-F1
#
_cell.length_a   1.000
_cell.length_b   1.000
_cell.length_c   1.000
_cell.angle_alpha   90.00
_cell.angle_beta   90.00
_cell.angle_gamma   90.00
#
_symmetry.space_group_name_H-M   'P 1'
#
loop_
_entity.id
_entity.type
_entity.pdbx_description
1 polymer ?
#
loop_
_entity_poly.entity_id
_entity_poly.type
_entity_poly.pdbx_seq_one_letter_code
_entity_poly.pdbx_strand_id
1 'polypeptide(L)'
;MSAIGDKFSEVYRDYATDGVKSSGPYNPEKSEQREIGALIEVAISNAALGALVDVAYTTRAELEADLAHEANSVGLVYADPVDANTDLYVKSGASGTGNWTNTGALHSLIDTIAAPYVADAEAAASLVTGALPLLGRAEEYGISSVIAAWTFASQGSEALFASAYFRSAQVPGDEPGDLPGWAFARAAAVFQNVNGTLALVAADTPRIAADGLQVEREASNLALYSSDRTNAAWTALAAVIVADAIAAPDGTITADKLVETSDNTIHRSIQAYACSPATHYVCSEYAKAGERTLLRLADYGGSGAVATFDLAAGTVVSGPGVIEAMVDGWYRCSLLILTAAGQATLDLQTMMLDAGGNEIYAGDDTSGLYLGGAQVEAGKSATSYIPTAGAPVSRPADVASYAQANSTGGAILVEATPGVPGTENSTLAEWSDGTEANRVVIAINAEGQLFVYLASGGANSTTYFSYPTPGVALRFGVTWYADGFRFFLNGAEVGSANLAIPTLTQVNIGSDYGGMNALGGTVAKVVTFSPGLSITEMSRATALFSGNAVLGRTIKIAGVDSAHRNGADLVCDGDNDQIEINQALASLTDGGLVELQNGRYLVSETTEGIPVAEWPSLEAKGAILMPNSNVTLKGQSRHGTIIRLADDQFCNVIRWIGFGIEKTAVRSLTLDPNVDNNLTPDSTSGGDAWLENCGIKTLTLSLTNRNRGINIDDIHVERADGLGVYLMGDDAHLKNSSFRTAVHDMAELCYGTGGSIKDCTFTVEDGEVGYYGAGTDQFDHFEISGNLTIIKAGGYLGTAHRLWPGKWEGTLGPNVVRCEPGGRIGAHIEGWAYLVSITGGSYEGHIDQGGWGATKIELNSGVGFTGALVRRTAFITQGGFANLPTIAVGKTRITQNILEGCTPAPAHAQLVWADNDEFTLP
;
A
#
# COMPACT_ATOMS: atom_id res chain seq x y z
N MET A 1 15.49 -49.13 15.54
CA MET A 1 15.27 -50.49 14.99
C MET A 1 13.80 -50.94 15.09
N SER A 2 12.79 -50.04 15.04
CA SER A 2 11.36 -50.41 15.15
C SER A 2 10.42 -49.77 14.12
N ALA A 3 10.91 -48.92 13.20
CA ALA A 3 10.08 -48.09 12.32
C ALA A 3 9.00 -48.85 11.53
N ILE A 4 9.28 -50.09 11.09
CA ILE A 4 8.28 -50.93 10.40
C ILE A 4 7.18 -51.37 11.36
N GLY A 5 7.53 -51.85 12.56
CA GLY A 5 6.55 -52.33 13.54
C GLY A 5 5.65 -51.22 14.08
N ASP A 6 6.22 -50.03 14.24
CA ASP A 6 5.48 -48.84 14.70
C ASP A 6 4.47 -48.41 13.62
N LYS A 7 4.88 -48.36 12.34
CA LYS A 7 3.97 -48.02 11.24
C LYS A 7 2.88 -49.08 11.02
N PHE A 8 3.19 -50.36 11.18
CA PHE A 8 2.17 -51.42 11.18
C PHE A 8 1.14 -51.22 12.28
N SER A 9 1.57 -50.84 13.48
CA SER A 9 0.68 -50.61 14.63
C SER A 9 -0.20 -49.38 14.43
N GLU A 10 0.32 -48.34 13.78
CA GLU A 10 -0.42 -47.11 13.44
C GLU A 10 -1.50 -47.36 12.37
N VAL A 11 -1.11 -47.98 11.26
CA VAL A 11 -1.98 -48.19 10.09
C VAL A 11 -2.99 -49.31 10.33
N TYR A 12 -2.61 -50.38 11.03
CA TYR A 12 -3.50 -51.50 11.34
C TYR A 12 -3.99 -51.48 12.79
N ARG A 13 -4.16 -50.29 13.38
CA ARG A 13 -4.77 -50.13 14.70
C ARG A 13 -6.20 -50.66 14.75
N ASP A 14 -6.62 -51.12 15.91
CA ASP A 14 -7.94 -51.74 16.10
C ASP A 14 -9.11 -50.73 16.01
N TYR A 15 -8.89 -49.46 16.36
CA TYR A 15 -9.94 -48.45 16.56
C TYR A 15 -9.67 -47.14 15.82
N ALA A 16 -10.73 -46.45 15.37
CA ALA A 16 -10.61 -45.21 14.57
C ALA A 16 -9.79 -44.13 15.28
N THR A 17 -9.97 -44.01 16.60
CA THR A 17 -9.10 -43.26 17.51
C THR A 17 -8.31 -44.24 18.36
N ASP A 18 -6.98 -44.11 18.35
CA ASP A 18 -6.09 -45.07 19.01
C ASP A 18 -6.40 -45.24 20.50
N GLY A 19 -6.41 -46.49 20.96
CA GLY A 19 -6.78 -46.86 22.33
C GLY A 19 -8.25 -46.65 22.75
N VAL A 20 -9.09 -46.02 21.92
CA VAL A 20 -10.48 -45.67 22.27
C VAL A 20 -11.47 -46.63 21.63
N LYS A 21 -11.86 -47.67 22.37
CA LYS A 21 -12.77 -48.73 21.90
C LYS A 21 -14.12 -48.23 21.37
N SER A 22 -14.61 -47.11 21.89
CA SER A 22 -15.91 -46.54 21.49
C SER A 22 -15.88 -45.82 20.15
N SER A 23 -14.71 -45.58 19.55
CA SER A 23 -14.57 -44.89 18.27
C SER A 23 -14.93 -45.76 17.05
N GLY A 24 -15.19 -47.06 17.26
CA GLY A 24 -15.48 -48.01 16.19
C GLY A 24 -14.22 -48.56 15.52
N PRO A 25 -14.35 -49.59 14.67
CA PRO A 25 -13.20 -50.23 14.00
C PRO A 25 -12.52 -49.25 13.03
N TYR A 26 -11.19 -49.25 13.02
CA TYR A 26 -10.45 -48.49 12.00
C TYR A 26 -10.48 -49.24 10.66
N ASN A 27 -10.65 -48.50 9.56
CA ASN A 27 -10.53 -49.05 8.22
C ASN A 27 -9.32 -48.38 7.54
N PRO A 28 -8.17 -49.07 7.42
CA PRO A 28 -6.94 -48.45 6.96
C PRO A 28 -7.05 -47.99 5.52
N GLU A 29 -6.56 -46.79 5.21
CA GLU A 29 -6.57 -46.30 3.83
C GLU A 29 -5.58 -47.06 2.95
N LYS A 30 -5.91 -47.24 1.66
CA LYS A 30 -5.01 -47.93 0.71
C LYS A 30 -3.68 -47.19 0.51
N SER A 31 -3.65 -45.88 0.69
CA SER A 31 -2.46 -45.02 0.70
C SER A 31 -1.51 -45.41 1.82
N GLU A 32 -1.99 -45.38 3.06
CA GLU A 32 -1.21 -45.73 4.26
C GLU A 32 -0.68 -47.17 4.23
N GLN A 33 -1.47 -48.12 3.70
CA GLN A 33 -1.03 -49.51 3.54
C GLN A 33 0.14 -49.64 2.55
N ARG A 34 0.21 -48.79 1.52
CA ARG A 34 1.34 -48.81 0.55
C ARG A 34 2.62 -48.25 1.14
N GLU A 35 2.53 -47.32 2.10
CA GLU A 35 3.70 -46.75 2.80
C GLU A 35 4.47 -47.81 3.58
N ILE A 36 3.77 -48.79 4.16
CA ILE A 36 4.40 -49.95 4.82
C ILE A 36 5.24 -50.74 3.82
N GLY A 37 4.72 -50.96 2.61
CA GLY A 37 5.46 -51.63 1.54
C GLY A 37 6.74 -50.90 1.17
N ALA A 38 6.68 -49.57 1.04
CA ALA A 38 7.86 -48.75 0.79
C ALA A 38 8.91 -48.84 1.91
N LEU A 39 8.49 -48.84 3.19
CA LEU A 39 9.40 -49.00 4.33
C LEU A 39 10.07 -50.39 4.36
N ILE A 40 9.35 -51.44 3.96
CA ILE A 40 9.91 -52.80 3.83
C ILE A 40 10.94 -52.84 2.70
N GLU A 41 10.64 -52.27 1.54
CA GLU A 41 11.58 -52.21 0.40
C GLU A 41 12.87 -51.44 0.75
N VAL A 42 12.74 -50.33 1.48
CA VAL A 42 13.90 -49.57 2.00
C VAL A 42 14.70 -50.39 3.02
N ALA A 43 14.04 -51.09 3.94
CA ALA A 43 14.74 -51.92 4.91
C ALA A 43 15.44 -53.12 4.27
N ILE A 44 14.84 -53.74 3.25
CA ILE A 44 15.45 -54.80 2.45
C ILE A 44 16.66 -54.24 1.68
N SER A 45 16.54 -53.05 1.10
CA SER A 45 17.64 -52.37 0.40
C SER A 45 18.79 -52.02 1.34
N ASN A 46 18.49 -51.56 2.56
CA ASN A 46 19.48 -51.24 3.60
C ASN A 46 20.15 -52.51 4.18
N ALA A 47 19.40 -53.60 4.34
CA ALA A 47 19.97 -54.90 4.75
C ALA A 47 20.86 -55.50 3.65
N ALA A 48 20.53 -55.28 2.38
CA ALA A 48 21.36 -55.67 1.24
C ALA A 48 22.67 -54.85 1.16
N LEU A 49 22.64 -53.56 1.52
CA LEU A 49 23.83 -52.70 1.63
C LEU A 49 24.76 -53.11 2.78
N GLY A 50 24.20 -53.50 3.94
CA GLY A 50 24.99 -53.99 5.09
C GLY A 50 25.72 -55.33 4.86
N ALA A 51 25.31 -56.10 3.85
CA ALA A 51 25.99 -57.34 3.43
C ALA A 51 27.09 -57.11 2.38
N LEU A 52 27.25 -55.88 1.88
CA LEU A 52 28.22 -55.48 0.85
C LEU A 52 29.37 -54.62 1.38
N VAL A 53 29.32 -54.21 2.66
CA VAL A 53 30.40 -53.47 3.33
C VAL A 53 31.36 -54.45 3.99
N ASP A 54 32.61 -54.49 3.53
CA ASP A 54 33.64 -55.38 4.04
C ASP A 54 34.25 -54.85 5.36
N VAL A 55 34.37 -53.53 5.49
CA VAL A 55 34.98 -52.86 6.65
C VAL A 55 34.31 -51.52 6.95
N ALA A 56 34.31 -51.08 8.22
CA ALA A 56 33.74 -49.80 8.63
C ALA A 56 34.67 -49.06 9.60
N TYR A 57 34.78 -47.75 9.43
CA TYR A 57 35.65 -46.87 10.22
C TYR A 57 34.92 -45.58 10.61
N THR A 58 35.36 -44.96 11.70
CA THR A 58 34.73 -43.73 12.19
C THR A 58 35.09 -42.57 11.28
N THR A 59 36.37 -42.49 10.86
CA THR A 59 36.89 -41.41 10.01
C THR A 59 37.53 -41.95 8.74
N ARG A 60 37.64 -41.09 7.72
CA ARG A 60 38.33 -41.40 6.47
C ARG A 60 39.82 -41.65 6.69
N ALA A 61 40.43 -40.93 7.63
CA ALA A 61 41.84 -41.12 7.97
C ALA A 61 42.13 -42.54 8.51
N GLU A 62 41.21 -43.10 9.30
CA GLU A 62 41.30 -44.48 9.79
C GLU A 62 41.18 -45.50 8.65
N LEU A 63 40.24 -45.29 7.73
CA LEU A 63 40.08 -46.13 6.54
C LEU A 63 41.34 -46.06 5.64
N GLU A 64 41.86 -44.86 5.36
CA GLU A 64 43.04 -44.65 4.51
C GLU A 64 44.32 -45.23 5.12
N ALA A 65 44.41 -45.32 6.45
CA ALA A 65 45.51 -45.99 7.15
C ALA A 65 45.47 -47.52 7.00
N ASP A 66 44.31 -48.11 6.73
CA ASP A 66 44.13 -49.55 6.55
C ASP A 66 44.02 -49.94 5.06
N LEU A 67 45.16 -50.25 4.46
CA LEU A 67 45.24 -50.71 3.07
C LEU A 67 45.30 -52.23 2.93
N ALA A 68 45.21 -53.00 4.02
CA ALA A 68 45.40 -54.45 4.05
C ALA A 68 44.17 -55.25 3.56
N HIS A 69 43.51 -54.74 2.53
CA HIS A 69 42.28 -55.27 1.95
C HIS A 69 42.45 -55.55 0.46
N GLU A 70 41.76 -56.57 -0.04
CA GLU A 70 41.82 -56.91 -1.47
C GLU A 70 41.24 -55.80 -2.35
N ALA A 71 41.64 -55.79 -3.62
CA ALA A 71 41.05 -54.87 -4.58
C ALA A 71 39.53 -55.10 -4.69
N ASN A 72 38.77 -54.01 -4.77
CA ASN A 72 37.31 -53.94 -4.77
C ASN A 72 36.62 -54.19 -3.42
N SER A 73 37.37 -54.28 -2.31
CA SER A 73 36.74 -54.22 -0.99
C SER A 73 36.00 -52.89 -0.79
N VAL A 74 34.87 -52.94 -0.08
CA VAL A 74 34.01 -51.78 0.20
C VAL A 74 34.16 -51.37 1.67
N GLY A 75 34.54 -50.12 1.89
CA GLY A 75 34.65 -49.51 3.21
C GLY A 75 33.52 -48.52 3.48
N LEU A 76 33.03 -48.45 4.72
CA LEU A 76 32.09 -47.42 5.17
C LEU A 76 32.78 -46.46 6.15
N VAL A 77 32.69 -45.16 5.89
CA VAL A 77 33.02 -44.12 6.88
C VAL A 77 31.71 -43.53 7.40
N TYR A 78 31.49 -43.55 8.71
CA TYR A 78 30.16 -43.26 9.29
C TYR A 78 30.10 -42.06 10.25
N ALA A 79 31.22 -41.42 10.61
CA ALA A 79 31.24 -40.28 11.54
C ALA A 79 32.49 -39.39 11.38
N ASP A 80 32.88 -39.07 10.15
CA ASP A 80 34.01 -38.17 9.91
C ASP A 80 33.61 -36.71 10.26
N PRO A 81 34.49 -35.89 10.85
CA PRO A 81 34.19 -34.48 11.15
C PRO A 81 33.85 -33.64 9.90
N VAL A 82 34.26 -34.11 8.71
CA VAL A 82 33.88 -33.52 7.43
C VAL A 82 32.80 -34.39 6.80
N ASP A 83 31.58 -33.86 6.69
CA ASP A 83 30.39 -34.60 6.22
C ASP A 83 30.60 -35.32 4.89
N ALA A 84 31.21 -34.66 3.91
CA ALA A 84 31.52 -35.23 2.59
C ALA A 84 32.43 -36.48 2.63
N ASN A 85 33.13 -36.73 3.74
CA ASN A 85 33.93 -37.93 3.91
C ASN A 85 33.13 -39.13 4.46
N THR A 86 31.91 -38.92 4.97
CA THR A 86 31.04 -39.95 5.53
C THR A 86 30.27 -40.67 4.43
N ASP A 87 30.92 -41.59 3.73
CA ASP A 87 30.34 -42.31 2.59
C ASP A 87 30.90 -43.74 2.46
N LEU A 88 30.51 -44.44 1.40
CA LEU A 88 31.10 -45.67 0.93
C LEU A 88 32.35 -45.40 0.08
N TYR A 89 33.35 -46.24 0.29
CA TYR A 89 34.64 -46.19 -0.38
C TYR A 89 34.94 -47.53 -1.02
N VAL A 90 35.65 -47.53 -2.15
CA VAL A 90 36.11 -48.77 -2.81
C VAL A 90 37.64 -48.81 -2.84
N LYS A 91 38.20 -49.95 -2.44
CA LYS A 91 39.64 -50.21 -2.44
C LYS A 91 40.14 -50.46 -3.85
N SER A 92 41.21 -49.77 -4.22
CA SER A 92 41.98 -50.04 -5.45
C SER A 92 43.39 -50.51 -5.11
N GLY A 93 43.97 -51.37 -5.95
CA GLY A 93 45.30 -51.95 -5.73
C GLY A 93 45.28 -53.21 -4.86
N ALA A 94 46.39 -53.96 -4.87
CA ALA A 94 46.53 -55.20 -4.10
C ALA A 94 46.64 -54.92 -2.59
N SER A 95 46.26 -55.90 -1.76
CA SER A 95 46.34 -55.78 -0.30
C SER A 95 47.71 -55.29 0.18
N GLY A 96 47.70 -54.26 1.04
CA GLY A 96 48.87 -53.56 1.56
C GLY A 96 49.39 -52.40 0.68
N THR A 97 48.78 -52.15 -0.48
CA THR A 97 49.15 -51.06 -1.43
C THR A 97 47.91 -50.42 -2.07
N GLY A 98 48.04 -49.26 -2.73
CA GLY A 98 46.93 -48.57 -3.41
C GLY A 98 46.08 -47.69 -2.49
N ASN A 99 44.89 -47.27 -2.93
CA ASN A 99 44.11 -46.22 -2.24
C ASN A 99 42.62 -46.58 -2.09
N TRP A 100 41.94 -45.92 -1.16
CA TRP A 100 40.48 -45.91 -1.06
C TRP A 100 39.90 -44.73 -1.85
N THR A 101 38.82 -44.95 -2.58
CA THR A 101 38.14 -43.90 -3.38
C THR A 101 36.71 -43.75 -2.89
N ASN A 102 36.33 -42.53 -2.49
CA ASN A 102 34.96 -42.20 -2.12
C ASN A 102 34.04 -42.36 -3.35
N THR A 103 32.90 -43.01 -3.17
CA THR A 103 31.94 -43.28 -4.25
C THR A 103 30.84 -42.22 -4.38
N GLY A 104 30.59 -41.42 -3.34
CA GLY A 104 29.47 -40.48 -3.27
C GLY A 104 28.09 -41.16 -3.18
N ALA A 105 28.04 -42.49 -3.06
CA ALA A 105 26.84 -43.28 -3.28
C ALA A 105 25.83 -43.14 -2.13
N LEU A 106 26.32 -43.03 -0.88
CA LEU A 106 25.47 -42.87 0.29
C LEU A 106 24.83 -41.48 0.30
N HIS A 107 25.60 -40.42 0.05
CA HIS A 107 25.07 -39.07 -0.08
C HIS A 107 24.08 -38.95 -1.25
N SER A 108 24.42 -39.48 -2.43
CA SER A 108 23.51 -39.45 -3.59
C SER A 108 22.17 -40.15 -3.31
N LEU A 109 22.20 -41.25 -2.54
CA LEU A 109 21.00 -41.98 -2.13
C LEU A 109 20.17 -41.17 -1.12
N ILE A 110 20.82 -40.56 -0.12
CA ILE A 110 20.16 -39.69 0.87
C ILE A 110 19.52 -38.50 0.17
N ASP A 111 20.23 -37.84 -0.75
CA ASP A 111 19.70 -36.72 -1.54
C ASP A 111 18.49 -37.16 -2.37
N THR A 112 18.54 -38.34 -3.00
CA THR A 112 17.41 -38.87 -3.79
C THR A 112 16.19 -39.17 -2.93
N ILE A 113 16.38 -39.71 -1.72
CA ILE A 113 15.29 -40.02 -0.79
C ILE A 113 14.72 -38.75 -0.14
N ALA A 114 15.57 -37.76 0.15
CA ALA A 114 15.19 -36.49 0.76
C ALA A 114 14.55 -35.52 -0.23
N ALA A 115 14.92 -35.57 -1.52
CA ALA A 115 14.44 -34.67 -2.57
C ALA A 115 12.92 -34.41 -2.58
N PRO A 116 12.02 -35.42 -2.54
CA PRO A 116 10.58 -35.16 -2.51
C PRO A 116 10.14 -34.42 -1.23
N TYR A 117 10.71 -34.74 -0.07
CA TYR A 117 10.38 -34.08 1.19
C TYR A 117 10.92 -32.65 1.27
N VAL A 118 12.11 -32.42 0.71
CA VAL A 118 12.69 -31.07 0.59
C VAL A 118 11.84 -30.23 -0.37
N ALA A 119 11.43 -30.78 -1.51
CA ALA A 119 10.53 -30.09 -2.44
C ALA A 119 9.17 -29.76 -1.81
N ASP A 120 8.58 -30.69 -1.05
CA ASP A 120 7.32 -30.44 -0.31
C ASP A 120 7.50 -29.38 0.78
N ALA A 121 8.63 -29.40 1.50
CA ALA A 121 8.96 -28.42 2.53
C ALA A 121 9.24 -27.02 1.94
N GLU A 122 9.94 -26.95 0.81
CA GLU A 122 10.19 -25.72 0.06
C GLU A 122 8.89 -25.15 -0.53
N ALA A 123 8.01 -26.01 -1.06
CA ALA A 123 6.69 -25.61 -1.53
C ALA A 123 5.83 -25.08 -0.38
N ALA A 124 5.83 -25.74 0.78
CA ALA A 124 5.13 -25.27 1.98
C ALA A 124 5.71 -23.96 2.52
N ALA A 125 7.03 -23.81 2.57
CA ALA A 125 7.71 -22.59 2.99
C ALA A 125 7.40 -21.42 2.05
N SER A 126 7.45 -21.65 0.73
CA SER A 126 7.08 -20.66 -0.29
C SER A 126 5.61 -20.23 -0.16
N LEU A 127 4.70 -21.18 0.10
CA LEU A 127 3.28 -20.91 0.38
C LEU A 127 3.09 -20.03 1.64
N VAL A 128 3.84 -20.29 2.70
CA VAL A 128 3.77 -19.54 3.96
C VAL A 128 4.33 -18.13 3.78
N THR A 129 5.47 -17.98 3.10
CA THR A 129 6.07 -16.67 2.80
C THR A 129 5.15 -15.79 1.95
N GLY A 130 4.42 -16.37 0.99
CA GLY A 130 3.41 -15.65 0.20
C GLY A 130 2.14 -15.28 0.98
N ALA A 131 1.84 -15.95 2.10
CA ALA A 131 0.64 -15.73 2.91
C ALA A 131 0.83 -14.72 4.06
N LEU A 132 2.07 -14.40 4.44
CA LEU A 132 2.37 -13.45 5.53
C LEU A 132 1.74 -12.05 5.35
N PRO A 133 1.73 -11.45 4.14
CA PRO A 133 1.05 -10.16 3.91
C PRO A 133 -0.48 -10.26 4.03
N LEU A 134 -1.06 -11.44 3.80
CA LEU A 134 -2.51 -11.67 3.78
C LEU A 134 -3.08 -12.06 5.15
N LEU A 135 -2.23 -12.45 6.10
CA LEU A 135 -2.63 -12.72 7.49
C LEU A 135 -3.11 -11.44 8.20
N GLY A 136 -2.39 -10.32 8.04
CA GLY A 136 -2.81 -9.02 8.59
C GLY A 136 -4.16 -8.55 8.02
N ARG A 137 -4.47 -8.94 6.77
CA ARG A 137 -5.76 -8.62 6.12
C ARG A 137 -6.92 -9.40 6.69
N ALA A 138 -6.72 -10.68 6.97
CA ALA A 138 -7.75 -11.49 7.58
C ALA A 138 -8.08 -10.98 9.00
N GLU A 139 -7.08 -10.47 9.73
CA GLU A 139 -7.28 -9.86 11.05
C GLU A 139 -8.15 -8.59 11.00
N GLU A 140 -8.07 -7.77 9.94
CA GLU A 140 -8.96 -6.62 9.72
C GLU A 140 -10.44 -7.04 9.66
N TYR A 141 -10.72 -8.26 9.19
CA TYR A 141 -12.05 -8.86 9.19
C TYR A 141 -12.40 -9.59 10.49
N GLY A 142 -11.56 -9.51 11.51
CA GLY A 142 -11.73 -10.24 12.76
C GLY A 142 -11.55 -11.75 12.62
N ILE A 143 -10.92 -12.21 11.53
CA ILE A 143 -10.57 -13.62 11.30
C ILE A 143 -9.27 -13.90 12.03
N SER A 144 -9.35 -14.64 13.13
CA SER A 144 -8.20 -14.97 13.97
C SER A 144 -7.61 -16.36 13.70
N SER A 145 -8.24 -17.16 12.84
CA SER A 145 -7.76 -18.49 12.48
C SER A 145 -6.79 -18.39 11.30
N VAL A 146 -5.57 -18.88 11.49
CA VAL A 146 -4.55 -18.96 10.42
C VAL A 146 -5.08 -19.73 9.21
N ILE A 147 -5.86 -20.79 9.43
CA ILE A 147 -6.47 -21.60 8.36
C ILE A 147 -7.53 -20.79 7.62
N ALA A 148 -8.40 -20.07 8.33
CA ALA A 148 -9.44 -19.25 7.70
C ALA A 148 -8.84 -18.06 6.94
N ALA A 149 -7.80 -17.43 7.49
CA ALA A 149 -7.02 -16.38 6.83
C ALA A 149 -6.35 -16.88 5.55
N TRP A 150 -5.73 -18.06 5.60
CA TRP A 150 -5.12 -18.70 4.43
C TRP A 150 -6.15 -19.10 3.37
N THR A 151 -7.33 -19.53 3.79
CA THR A 151 -8.40 -19.88 2.86
C THR A 151 -9.04 -18.63 2.23
N PHE A 152 -9.18 -17.55 2.99
CA PHE A 152 -9.56 -16.23 2.47
C PHE A 152 -8.54 -15.69 1.46
N ALA A 153 -7.25 -15.89 1.72
CA ALA A 153 -6.17 -15.53 0.82
C ALA A 153 -6.25 -16.32 -0.50
N SER A 154 -6.45 -17.64 -0.42
CA SER A 154 -6.37 -18.54 -1.57
C SER A 154 -7.67 -18.72 -2.37
N GLN A 155 -8.83 -18.42 -1.79
CA GLN A 155 -10.15 -18.71 -2.39
C GLN A 155 -11.16 -17.57 -2.30
N GLY A 156 -10.92 -16.59 -1.42
CA GLY A 156 -11.78 -15.41 -1.28
C GLY A 156 -11.53 -14.35 -2.35
N SER A 157 -12.38 -13.32 -2.35
CA SER A 157 -12.16 -12.09 -3.10
C SER A 157 -12.51 -10.89 -2.24
N GLU A 158 -11.93 -9.75 -2.57
CA GLU A 158 -12.09 -8.51 -1.83
C GLU A 158 -11.94 -7.34 -2.79
N ALA A 159 -12.96 -6.50 -2.83
CA ALA A 159 -12.97 -5.22 -3.53
C ALA A 159 -13.12 -4.10 -2.50
N LEU A 160 -12.13 -3.20 -2.42
CA LEU A 160 -12.15 -1.98 -1.62
C LEU A 160 -12.16 -0.80 -2.61
N PHE A 161 -13.34 -0.26 -2.88
CA PHE A 161 -13.52 0.63 -4.03
C PHE A 161 -12.95 2.02 -3.84
N ALA A 162 -13.04 2.60 -2.63
CA ALA A 162 -12.39 3.87 -2.30
C ALA A 162 -10.86 3.83 -2.53
N SER A 163 -10.28 2.63 -2.45
CA SER A 163 -8.86 2.37 -2.64
C SER A 163 -8.52 1.90 -4.06
N ALA A 164 -9.52 1.79 -4.95
CA ALA A 164 -9.43 1.15 -6.26
C ALA A 164 -8.73 -0.24 -6.21
N TYR A 165 -8.93 -0.96 -5.12
CA TYR A 165 -8.26 -2.22 -4.85
C TYR A 165 -9.19 -3.40 -5.09
N PHE A 166 -8.67 -4.41 -5.78
CA PHE A 166 -9.33 -5.69 -5.89
C PHE A 166 -8.33 -6.83 -5.88
N ARG A 167 -8.66 -7.87 -5.13
CA ARG A 167 -8.00 -9.18 -5.23
C ARG A 167 -9.03 -10.29 -5.37
N SER A 168 -8.65 -11.33 -6.08
CA SER A 168 -9.36 -12.60 -6.07
C SER A 168 -8.40 -13.77 -6.21
N ALA A 169 -8.86 -14.98 -5.90
CA ALA A 169 -8.11 -16.20 -6.16
C ALA A 169 -7.74 -16.41 -7.64
N GLN A 170 -8.50 -15.82 -8.57
CA GLN A 170 -8.28 -15.95 -10.02
C GLN A 170 -7.37 -14.84 -10.59
N VAL A 171 -7.31 -13.70 -9.91
CA VAL A 171 -6.45 -12.56 -10.25
C VAL A 171 -5.74 -12.10 -8.97
N PRO A 172 -4.57 -12.68 -8.65
CA PRO A 172 -3.70 -12.16 -7.60
C PRO A 172 -3.08 -10.86 -8.15
N GLY A 173 -3.62 -9.70 -7.79
CA GLY A 173 -3.14 -8.40 -8.25
C GLY A 173 -2.84 -7.46 -7.08
N ASP A 174 -1.57 -7.10 -6.93
CA ASP A 174 -1.02 -6.17 -5.92
C ASP A 174 -0.97 -4.71 -6.39
N GLU A 175 -1.55 -4.35 -7.53
CA GLU A 175 -1.51 -2.99 -8.08
C GLU A 175 -2.90 -2.33 -8.08
N PRO A 176 -3.11 -1.25 -7.31
CA PRO A 176 -4.40 -0.55 -7.27
C PRO A 176 -4.61 0.34 -8.50
N GLY A 177 -5.88 0.52 -8.90
CA GLY A 177 -6.27 1.49 -9.93
C GLY A 177 -7.20 0.96 -11.03
N ASP A 178 -7.12 -0.33 -11.39
CA ASP A 178 -7.88 -0.86 -12.55
C ASP A 178 -8.91 -1.94 -12.23
N LEU A 179 -9.08 -2.31 -10.94
CA LEU A 179 -9.94 -3.43 -10.49
C LEU A 179 -9.80 -4.66 -11.41
N PRO A 180 -8.58 -5.23 -11.55
CA PRO A 180 -8.27 -6.21 -12.58
C PRO A 180 -9.14 -7.48 -12.43
N GLY A 181 -9.88 -7.85 -13.47
CA GLY A 181 -10.82 -8.98 -13.45
C GLY A 181 -12.29 -8.58 -13.29
N TRP A 182 -12.57 -7.28 -13.13
CA TRP A 182 -13.92 -6.74 -13.22
C TRP A 182 -14.33 -6.48 -14.67
N ALA A 183 -15.59 -6.78 -14.95
CA ALA A 183 -16.30 -6.36 -16.14
C ALA A 183 -17.27 -5.24 -15.77
N PHE A 184 -17.06 -4.06 -16.36
CA PHE A 184 -17.98 -2.94 -16.30
C PHE A 184 -18.72 -2.83 -17.63
N ALA A 185 -20.04 -2.71 -17.57
CA ALA A 185 -20.85 -2.29 -18.71
C ALA A 185 -21.57 -0.99 -18.30
N ARG A 186 -21.07 0.14 -18.80
CA ARG A 186 -21.57 1.48 -18.45
C ARG A 186 -21.16 2.49 -19.51
N ALA A 187 -22.00 3.49 -19.79
CA ALA A 187 -21.62 4.56 -20.72
C ALA A 187 -20.66 5.56 -20.06
N ALA A 188 -20.01 6.36 -20.90
CA ALA A 188 -19.26 7.53 -20.46
C ALA A 188 -20.18 8.53 -19.74
N ALA A 189 -19.68 9.20 -18.71
CA ALA A 189 -20.44 10.15 -17.92
C ALA A 189 -19.53 11.23 -17.32
N VAL A 190 -20.08 12.41 -17.06
CA VAL A 190 -19.40 13.46 -16.28
C VAL A 190 -19.72 13.22 -14.81
N PHE A 191 -18.70 12.87 -14.04
CA PHE A 191 -18.83 12.31 -12.70
C PHE A 191 -17.99 13.12 -11.70
N GLN A 192 -18.51 13.28 -10.48
CA GLN A 192 -17.77 13.88 -9.38
C GLN A 192 -16.81 12.85 -8.79
N ASN A 193 -15.52 13.02 -9.04
CA ASN A 193 -14.51 12.13 -8.48
C ASN A 193 -14.35 12.30 -6.96
N VAL A 194 -13.58 11.41 -6.33
CA VAL A 194 -13.19 11.47 -4.91
C VAL A 194 -12.63 12.82 -4.45
N ASN A 195 -12.09 13.64 -5.35
CA ASN A 195 -11.54 14.97 -5.04
C ASN A 195 -12.60 16.09 -5.16
N GLY A 196 -13.85 15.75 -5.45
CA GLY A 196 -14.95 16.71 -5.59
C GLY A 196 -14.98 17.46 -6.92
N THR A 197 -14.17 17.08 -7.90
CA THR A 197 -14.11 17.70 -9.24
C THR A 197 -14.94 16.90 -10.25
N LEU A 198 -15.58 17.58 -11.22
CA LEU A 198 -16.22 16.86 -12.33
C LEU A 198 -15.19 16.46 -13.38
N ALA A 199 -15.22 15.20 -13.80
CA ALA A 199 -14.40 14.71 -14.90
C ALA A 199 -15.21 13.79 -15.81
N LEU A 200 -14.90 13.83 -17.11
CA LEU A 200 -15.42 12.85 -18.06
C LEU A 200 -14.73 11.51 -17.80
N VAL A 201 -15.50 10.51 -17.38
CA VAL A 201 -15.04 9.13 -17.27
C VAL A 201 -15.46 8.37 -18.52
N ALA A 202 -14.52 7.64 -19.12
CA ALA A 202 -14.78 6.86 -20.32
C ALA A 202 -15.80 5.73 -20.06
N ALA A 203 -16.37 5.19 -21.15
CA ALA A 203 -17.22 4.01 -21.06
C ALA A 203 -16.46 2.83 -20.44
N ASP A 204 -17.19 1.93 -19.78
CA ASP A 204 -16.66 0.70 -19.17
C ASP A 204 -15.52 0.91 -18.14
N THR A 205 -15.42 2.12 -17.59
CA THR A 205 -14.42 2.50 -16.57
C THR A 205 -15.09 2.72 -15.21
N PRO A 206 -14.55 2.17 -14.10
CA PRO A 206 -15.14 2.36 -12.77
C PRO A 206 -15.25 3.85 -12.40
N ARG A 207 -16.36 4.24 -11.77
CA ARG A 207 -16.57 5.58 -11.22
C ARG A 207 -16.43 5.51 -9.70
N ILE A 208 -15.26 5.90 -9.17
CA ILE A 208 -14.97 5.85 -7.74
C ILE A 208 -15.27 7.21 -7.11
N ALA A 209 -16.29 7.25 -6.27
CA ALA A 209 -16.70 8.38 -5.45
C ALA A 209 -16.05 8.29 -4.06
N ALA A 210 -16.15 9.36 -3.27
CA ALA A 210 -15.55 9.42 -1.93
C ALA A 210 -16.03 8.29 -1.00
N ASP A 211 -17.23 7.78 -1.24
CA ASP A 211 -17.91 6.72 -0.49
C ASP A 211 -17.88 5.34 -1.20
N GLY A 212 -17.23 5.20 -2.36
CA GLY A 212 -17.01 3.92 -3.03
C GLY A 212 -17.32 3.89 -4.53
N LEU A 213 -17.54 2.71 -5.07
CA LEU A 213 -17.94 2.54 -6.47
C LEU A 213 -19.36 3.06 -6.65
N GLN A 214 -19.52 4.09 -7.48
CA GLN A 214 -20.80 4.59 -7.94
C GLN A 214 -21.42 3.60 -8.94
N VAL A 215 -22.65 3.17 -8.64
CA VAL A 215 -23.46 2.32 -9.52
C VAL A 215 -24.84 2.94 -9.70
N GLU A 216 -25.13 3.37 -10.92
CA GLU A 216 -26.28 4.22 -11.22
C GLU A 216 -27.33 3.51 -12.06
N ARG A 217 -28.59 3.87 -11.84
CA ARG A 217 -29.73 3.36 -12.60
C ARG A 217 -29.72 3.89 -14.04
N GLU A 218 -30.54 3.30 -14.89
CA GLU A 218 -30.84 3.92 -16.19
C GLU A 218 -31.44 5.30 -15.97
N ALA A 219 -31.01 6.26 -16.78
CA ALA A 219 -31.46 7.64 -16.67
C ALA A 219 -31.52 8.33 -18.03
N SER A 220 -32.39 9.32 -18.17
CA SER A 220 -32.46 10.17 -19.35
C SER A 220 -32.53 11.62 -18.92
N ASN A 221 -31.58 12.43 -19.40
CA ASN A 221 -31.65 13.86 -19.18
C ASN A 221 -32.59 14.49 -20.22
N LEU A 222 -33.71 15.04 -19.73
CA LEU A 222 -34.72 15.72 -20.54
C LEU A 222 -34.37 17.19 -20.82
N ALA A 223 -33.43 17.78 -20.07
CA ALA A 223 -32.93 19.13 -20.32
C ALA A 223 -32.29 19.20 -21.70
N LEU A 224 -32.65 20.21 -22.49
CA LEU A 224 -32.05 20.47 -23.79
C LEU A 224 -30.98 21.56 -23.66
N TYR A 225 -29.87 21.39 -24.35
CA TYR A 225 -28.73 22.32 -24.27
C TYR A 225 -28.33 22.53 -22.81
N SER A 226 -28.08 21.41 -22.11
CA SER A 226 -27.96 21.39 -20.65
C SER A 226 -26.78 22.20 -20.11
N SER A 227 -25.76 22.46 -20.93
CA SER A 227 -24.62 23.32 -20.60
C SER A 227 -24.63 24.67 -21.31
N ASP A 228 -25.67 24.99 -22.09
CA ASP A 228 -25.75 26.23 -22.89
C ASP A 228 -27.12 26.89 -22.67
N ARG A 229 -27.14 27.86 -21.74
CA ARG A 229 -28.30 28.69 -21.40
C ARG A 229 -28.51 29.84 -22.37
N THR A 230 -27.62 30.07 -23.34
CA THR A 230 -27.80 31.08 -24.38
C THR A 230 -28.80 30.63 -25.46
N ASN A 231 -29.02 29.32 -25.56
CA ASN A 231 -29.93 28.74 -26.54
C ASN A 231 -31.39 29.13 -26.28
N ALA A 232 -32.15 29.40 -27.35
CA ALA A 232 -33.56 29.79 -27.27
C ALA A 232 -34.50 28.71 -26.68
N ALA A 233 -34.03 27.48 -26.50
CA ALA A 233 -34.74 26.48 -25.70
C ALA A 233 -34.87 26.87 -24.23
N TRP A 234 -34.01 27.76 -23.73
CA TRP A 234 -34.10 28.39 -22.42
C TRP A 234 -34.68 29.80 -22.57
N THR A 235 -35.74 30.10 -21.84
CA THR A 235 -36.34 31.45 -21.83
C THR A 235 -35.87 32.21 -20.60
N ALA A 236 -35.13 33.29 -20.80
CA ALA A 236 -34.82 34.24 -19.73
C ALA A 236 -35.96 35.26 -19.56
N LEU A 237 -36.38 35.51 -18.33
CA LEU A 237 -37.46 36.43 -17.97
C LEU A 237 -36.96 37.41 -16.92
N ALA A 238 -37.03 38.71 -17.24
CA ALA A 238 -36.40 39.78 -16.46
C ALA A 238 -34.93 39.47 -16.12
N ALA A 239 -34.24 38.81 -17.05
CA ALA A 239 -32.87 38.40 -16.89
C ALA A 239 -32.18 38.31 -18.27
N VAL A 240 -30.86 38.39 -18.26
CA VAL A 240 -29.98 38.27 -19.43
C VAL A 240 -28.96 37.16 -19.15
N ILE A 241 -28.59 36.41 -20.20
CA ILE A 241 -27.55 35.39 -20.12
C ILE A 241 -26.24 35.97 -20.65
N VAL A 242 -25.17 35.82 -19.88
CA VAL A 242 -23.79 36.07 -20.32
C VAL A 242 -23.12 34.72 -20.53
N ALA A 243 -22.74 34.44 -21.78
CA ALA A 243 -22.15 33.17 -22.19
C ALA A 243 -20.75 32.96 -21.60
N ASP A 244 -20.39 31.70 -21.28
CA ASP A 244 -19.00 31.26 -21.03
C ASP A 244 -18.23 32.19 -20.05
N ALA A 245 -18.89 32.60 -18.96
CA ALA A 245 -18.44 33.67 -18.09
C ALA A 245 -17.26 33.27 -17.19
N ILE A 246 -17.24 32.03 -16.71
CA ILE A 246 -16.19 31.48 -15.85
C ILE A 246 -15.95 29.99 -16.15
N ALA A 247 -14.92 29.40 -15.55
CA ALA A 247 -14.74 27.96 -15.53
C ALA A 247 -15.89 27.26 -14.76
N ALA A 248 -16.50 26.27 -15.41
CA ALA A 248 -17.45 25.34 -14.83
C ALA A 248 -16.74 24.32 -13.92
N PRO A 249 -17.47 23.50 -13.14
CA PRO A 249 -16.86 22.53 -12.22
C PRO A 249 -16.01 21.42 -12.88
N ASP A 250 -16.03 21.33 -14.21
CA ASP A 250 -15.17 20.44 -15.01
C ASP A 250 -13.88 21.11 -15.51
N GLY A 251 -13.64 22.37 -15.10
CA GLY A 251 -12.47 23.16 -15.45
C GLY A 251 -12.57 23.88 -16.81
N THR A 252 -13.62 23.64 -17.61
CA THR A 252 -13.81 24.29 -18.90
C THR A 252 -14.51 25.64 -18.75
N ILE A 253 -14.15 26.65 -19.55
CA ILE A 253 -14.84 27.95 -19.54
C ILE A 253 -16.15 27.83 -20.33
N THR A 254 -17.17 27.27 -19.67
CA THR A 254 -18.49 26.96 -20.26
C THR A 254 -19.65 27.35 -19.33
N ALA A 255 -19.36 27.89 -18.14
CA ALA A 255 -20.42 28.29 -17.22
C ALA A 255 -21.05 29.62 -17.63
N ASP A 256 -22.37 29.64 -17.82
CA ASP A 256 -23.11 30.84 -18.15
C ASP A 256 -23.49 31.62 -16.90
N LYS A 257 -23.59 32.95 -17.00
CA LYS A 257 -24.12 33.81 -15.93
C LYS A 257 -25.55 34.23 -16.25
N LEU A 258 -26.49 33.93 -15.35
CA LEU A 258 -27.83 34.51 -15.34
C LEU A 258 -27.78 35.83 -14.56
N VAL A 259 -28.03 36.94 -15.24
CA VAL A 259 -27.98 38.30 -14.69
C VAL A 259 -29.39 38.87 -14.62
N GLU A 260 -29.80 39.38 -13.48
CA GLU A 260 -31.11 40.03 -13.31
C GLU A 260 -31.18 41.38 -14.05
N THR A 261 -32.36 41.77 -14.50
CA THR A 261 -32.62 43.14 -15.00
C THR A 261 -33.07 44.08 -13.88
N SER A 262 -33.13 45.39 -14.12
CA SER A 262 -33.66 46.38 -13.16
C SER A 262 -35.18 46.38 -12.94
N ASP A 263 -35.94 45.51 -13.61
CA ASP A 263 -37.38 45.36 -13.42
C ASP A 263 -37.74 44.88 -11.99
N ASN A 264 -38.82 45.42 -11.39
CA ASN A 264 -39.31 44.96 -10.08
C ASN A 264 -40.24 43.75 -10.21
N THR A 265 -39.67 42.56 -10.42
CA THR A 265 -40.39 41.33 -10.74
C THR A 265 -39.59 40.09 -10.33
N ILE A 266 -39.99 38.91 -10.79
CA ILE A 266 -39.26 37.66 -10.64
C ILE A 266 -38.20 37.57 -11.74
N HIS A 267 -36.95 37.29 -11.36
CA HIS A 267 -35.82 37.12 -12.28
C HIS A 267 -35.45 35.63 -12.41
N ARG A 268 -35.58 35.06 -13.62
CA ARG A 268 -35.41 33.61 -13.81
C ARG A 268 -35.03 33.19 -15.22
N SER A 269 -34.56 31.96 -15.34
CA SER A 269 -34.50 31.16 -16.57
C SER A 269 -35.46 29.97 -16.48
N ILE A 270 -36.10 29.59 -17.60
CA ILE A 270 -37.09 28.50 -17.64
C ILE A 270 -36.96 27.66 -18.90
N GLN A 271 -37.14 26.34 -18.74
CA GLN A 271 -37.44 25.40 -19.81
C GLN A 271 -38.54 24.43 -19.34
N ALA A 272 -39.47 24.13 -20.24
CA ALA A 272 -40.62 23.25 -19.98
C ALA A 272 -40.43 21.88 -20.64
N TYR A 273 -40.89 20.82 -19.98
CA TYR A 273 -40.69 19.44 -20.38
C TYR A 273 -42.01 18.68 -20.39
N ALA A 274 -42.13 17.70 -21.28
CA ALA A 274 -43.17 16.69 -21.16
C ALA A 274 -42.85 15.76 -19.99
N CYS A 275 -43.87 15.43 -19.18
CA CYS A 275 -43.71 14.54 -18.04
C CYS A 275 -44.85 13.53 -17.95
N SER A 276 -44.59 12.42 -17.26
CA SER A 276 -45.62 11.46 -16.89
C SER A 276 -46.36 11.93 -15.62
N PRO A 277 -47.68 11.72 -15.51
CA PRO A 277 -48.44 12.03 -14.30
C PRO A 277 -48.06 11.09 -13.16
N ALA A 278 -48.24 11.53 -11.90
CA ALA A 278 -47.98 10.73 -10.70
C ALA A 278 -46.58 10.08 -10.66
N THR A 279 -45.58 10.75 -11.21
CA THR A 279 -44.22 10.25 -11.39
C THR A 279 -43.23 11.16 -10.66
N HIS A 280 -42.21 10.58 -10.04
CA HIS A 280 -41.14 11.37 -9.43
C HIS A 280 -40.17 11.85 -10.51
N TYR A 281 -39.79 13.12 -10.43
CA TYR A 281 -38.73 13.71 -11.23
C TYR A 281 -37.74 14.42 -10.30
N VAL A 282 -36.48 14.41 -10.68
CA VAL A 282 -35.44 15.24 -10.06
C VAL A 282 -34.96 16.24 -11.09
N CYS A 283 -34.95 17.52 -10.70
CA CYS A 283 -34.32 18.57 -11.46
C CYS A 283 -33.04 18.98 -10.74
N SER A 284 -31.90 18.96 -11.41
CA SER A 284 -30.61 19.35 -10.86
C SER A 284 -29.88 20.34 -11.75
N GLU A 285 -29.05 21.19 -11.15
CA GLU A 285 -28.21 22.16 -11.84
C GLU A 285 -26.98 22.47 -11.00
N TYR A 286 -25.84 22.68 -11.66
CA TYR A 286 -24.64 23.19 -11.01
C TYR A 286 -24.73 24.72 -10.94
N ALA A 287 -24.54 25.26 -9.74
CA ALA A 287 -24.64 26.69 -9.49
C ALA A 287 -23.51 27.19 -8.59
N LYS A 288 -23.08 28.43 -8.85
CA LYS A 288 -22.12 29.16 -8.03
C LYS A 288 -22.59 30.59 -7.84
N ALA A 289 -22.39 31.11 -6.64
CA ALA A 289 -22.70 32.50 -6.33
C ALA A 289 -21.86 33.43 -7.23
N GLY A 290 -22.53 34.36 -7.89
CA GLY A 290 -21.90 35.57 -8.39
C GLY A 290 -22.00 36.63 -7.31
N GLU A 291 -22.87 37.60 -7.52
CA GLU A 291 -23.25 38.59 -6.53
C GLU A 291 -24.50 38.15 -5.75
N ARG A 292 -25.37 37.33 -6.38
CA ARG A 292 -26.50 36.68 -5.71
C ARG A 292 -26.03 35.37 -5.08
N THR A 293 -26.54 35.08 -3.89
CA THR A 293 -26.18 33.87 -3.12
C THR A 293 -27.35 32.90 -2.96
N LEU A 294 -28.58 33.37 -3.18
CA LEU A 294 -29.78 32.56 -3.03
C LEU A 294 -30.30 32.09 -4.40
N LEU A 295 -30.34 30.78 -4.56
CA LEU A 295 -30.90 30.10 -5.74
C LEU A 295 -32.21 29.43 -5.36
N ARG A 296 -33.22 29.51 -6.22
CA ARG A 296 -34.41 28.67 -6.13
C ARG A 296 -34.63 27.87 -7.39
N LEU A 297 -34.86 26.57 -7.21
CA LEU A 297 -35.39 25.68 -8.24
C LEU A 297 -36.90 25.51 -8.01
N ALA A 298 -37.69 25.59 -9.08
CA ALA A 298 -39.15 25.49 -8.98
C ALA A 298 -39.80 24.85 -10.22
N ASP A 299 -40.89 24.12 -9.99
CA ASP A 299 -41.87 23.70 -11.01
C ASP A 299 -43.19 24.44 -10.79
N TYR A 300 -43.38 25.57 -11.49
CA TYR A 300 -44.69 26.23 -11.58
C TYR A 300 -45.48 25.83 -12.83
N GLY A 301 -44.98 24.86 -13.61
CA GLY A 301 -45.63 24.30 -14.79
C GLY A 301 -46.67 23.23 -14.45
N GLY A 302 -46.67 22.74 -13.21
CA GLY A 302 -47.72 21.87 -12.69
C GLY A 302 -47.75 21.69 -11.17
N SER A 303 -46.70 21.11 -10.56
CA SER A 303 -46.77 20.62 -9.17
C SER A 303 -46.71 21.72 -8.11
N GLY A 304 -46.09 22.86 -8.42
CA GLY A 304 -45.77 23.90 -7.44
C GLY A 304 -44.62 23.55 -6.51
N ALA A 305 -43.83 22.51 -6.80
CA ALA A 305 -42.68 22.11 -6.00
C ALA A 305 -41.57 23.17 -6.08
N VAL A 306 -40.96 23.50 -4.94
CA VAL A 306 -39.93 24.54 -4.81
C VAL A 306 -38.88 24.12 -3.80
N ALA A 307 -37.60 24.38 -4.10
CA ALA A 307 -36.51 24.33 -3.14
C ALA A 307 -35.63 25.58 -3.26
N THR A 308 -35.24 26.15 -2.12
CA THR A 308 -34.35 27.33 -2.05
C THR A 308 -33.04 26.95 -1.38
N PHE A 309 -31.93 27.42 -1.93
CA PHE A 309 -30.57 27.10 -1.56
C PHE A 309 -29.80 28.38 -1.27
N ASP A 310 -28.96 28.33 -0.24
CA ASP A 310 -27.96 29.36 0.04
C ASP A 310 -26.59 28.83 -0.43
N LEU A 311 -26.08 29.40 -1.51
CA LEU A 311 -24.81 29.04 -2.14
C LEU A 311 -23.60 29.64 -1.42
N ALA A 312 -23.79 30.64 -0.54
CA ALA A 312 -22.72 31.15 0.29
C ALA A 312 -22.52 30.27 1.53
N ALA A 313 -23.62 29.78 2.11
CA ALA A 313 -23.59 28.87 3.25
C ALA A 313 -23.47 27.39 2.85
N GLY A 314 -23.80 27.03 1.61
CA GLY A 314 -23.86 25.64 1.14
C GLY A 314 -24.99 24.85 1.78
N THR A 315 -26.17 25.46 1.96
CA THR A 315 -27.30 24.84 2.70
C THR A 315 -28.63 24.91 1.96
N VAL A 316 -29.51 23.96 2.25
CA VAL A 316 -30.93 24.02 1.83
C VAL A 316 -31.67 24.91 2.81
N VAL A 317 -32.22 26.03 2.31
CA VAL A 317 -33.00 26.99 3.10
C VAL A 317 -34.43 26.49 3.30
N SER A 318 -35.03 25.92 2.25
CA SER A 318 -36.40 25.40 2.29
C SER A 318 -36.70 24.43 1.15
N GLY A 319 -37.75 23.60 1.33
CA GLY A 319 -38.24 22.68 0.31
C GLY A 319 -37.53 21.31 0.29
N PRO A 320 -37.98 20.37 -0.56
CA PRO A 320 -37.38 19.04 -0.69
C PRO A 320 -36.15 19.09 -1.62
N GLY A 321 -35.20 19.96 -1.29
CA GLY A 321 -33.96 20.14 -2.04
C GLY A 321 -32.79 19.34 -1.47
N VAL A 322 -31.82 19.02 -2.33
CA VAL A 322 -30.49 18.53 -1.92
C VAL A 322 -29.44 19.46 -2.49
N ILE A 323 -28.42 19.78 -1.69
CA ILE A 323 -27.26 20.57 -2.12
C ILE A 323 -25.99 19.77 -1.84
N GLU A 324 -25.18 19.59 -2.89
CA GLU A 324 -23.92 18.85 -2.85
C GLU A 324 -22.78 19.81 -3.16
N ALA A 325 -21.76 19.86 -2.29
CA ALA A 325 -20.62 20.75 -2.48
C ALA A 325 -19.65 20.20 -3.55
N MET A 326 -19.10 21.11 -4.34
CA MET A 326 -18.07 20.85 -5.35
C MET A 326 -16.84 21.75 -5.08
N VAL A 327 -15.78 21.55 -5.86
CA VAL A 327 -14.59 22.42 -5.84
C VAL A 327 -14.93 23.87 -6.20
N ASP A 328 -14.10 24.80 -5.73
CA ASP A 328 -14.18 26.23 -6.05
C ASP A 328 -15.53 26.91 -5.73
N GLY A 329 -16.26 26.44 -4.72
CA GLY A 329 -17.53 27.07 -4.31
C GLY A 329 -18.68 26.84 -5.29
N TRP A 330 -18.54 25.86 -6.19
CA TRP A 330 -19.66 25.31 -6.95
C TRP A 330 -20.48 24.36 -6.08
N TYR A 331 -21.77 24.27 -6.38
CA TYR A 331 -22.68 23.32 -5.77
C TYR A 331 -23.55 22.66 -6.83
N ARG A 332 -23.92 21.39 -6.63
CA ARG A 332 -25.04 20.79 -7.35
C ARG A 332 -26.30 20.92 -6.50
N CYS A 333 -27.26 21.69 -6.98
CA CYS A 333 -28.55 21.86 -6.34
C CYS A 333 -29.59 20.99 -7.05
N SER A 334 -30.44 20.27 -6.30
CA SER A 334 -31.51 19.46 -6.89
C SER A 334 -32.83 19.58 -6.15
N LEU A 335 -33.93 19.51 -6.90
CA LEU A 335 -35.30 19.54 -6.43
C LEU A 335 -36.00 18.22 -6.77
N LEU A 336 -36.56 17.55 -5.75
CA LEU A 336 -37.44 16.41 -5.95
C LEU A 336 -38.89 16.87 -6.20
N ILE A 337 -39.46 16.43 -7.30
CA ILE A 337 -40.82 16.73 -7.74
C ILE A 337 -41.63 15.44 -7.79
N LEU A 338 -42.85 15.47 -7.27
CA LEU A 338 -43.87 14.45 -7.56
C LEU A 338 -44.96 15.10 -8.42
N THR A 339 -45.06 14.71 -9.69
CA THR A 339 -46.05 15.29 -10.60
C THR A 339 -47.47 14.91 -10.17
N ALA A 340 -48.41 15.84 -10.32
CA ALA A 340 -49.80 15.60 -9.94
C ALA A 340 -50.49 14.59 -10.88
N ALA A 341 -51.60 14.02 -10.43
CA ALA A 341 -52.44 13.19 -11.29
C ALA A 341 -52.95 14.03 -12.48
N GLY A 342 -52.66 13.57 -13.71
CA GLY A 342 -53.03 14.27 -14.94
C GLY A 342 -52.08 15.40 -15.37
N GLN A 343 -50.99 15.65 -14.65
CA GLN A 343 -49.93 16.57 -15.08
C GLN A 343 -49.18 15.98 -16.29
N ALA A 344 -49.04 16.76 -17.36
CA ALA A 344 -48.36 16.36 -18.60
C ALA A 344 -47.11 17.20 -18.89
N THR A 345 -46.89 18.26 -18.10
CA THR A 345 -45.76 19.19 -18.23
C THR A 345 -45.15 19.49 -16.87
N LEU A 346 -43.84 19.68 -16.81
CA LEU A 346 -43.13 20.25 -15.67
C LEU A 346 -42.15 21.32 -16.16
N ASP A 347 -41.88 22.32 -15.33
CA ASP A 347 -40.89 23.36 -15.62
C ASP A 347 -39.65 23.20 -14.75
N LEU A 348 -38.45 23.37 -15.33
CA LEU A 348 -37.25 23.70 -14.55
C LEU A 348 -37.08 25.21 -14.58
N GLN A 349 -37.41 25.86 -13.46
CA GLN A 349 -37.17 27.28 -13.26
C GLN A 349 -35.99 27.50 -12.33
N THR A 350 -34.98 28.20 -12.84
CA THR A 350 -33.83 28.67 -12.06
C THR A 350 -34.08 30.14 -11.73
N MET A 351 -34.38 30.45 -10.46
CA MET A 351 -34.76 31.78 -10.00
C MET A 351 -33.69 32.37 -9.08
N MET A 352 -33.46 33.68 -9.21
CA MET A 352 -32.64 34.46 -8.28
C MET A 352 -33.54 35.05 -7.19
N LEU A 353 -33.00 35.14 -5.97
CA LEU A 353 -33.64 35.83 -4.85
C LEU A 353 -32.71 36.94 -4.35
N ASP A 354 -33.30 38.00 -3.80
CA ASP A 354 -32.51 39.05 -3.15
C ASP A 354 -31.89 38.56 -1.83
N ALA A 355 -31.05 39.39 -1.22
CA ALA A 355 -30.39 39.06 0.06
C ALA A 355 -31.38 38.87 1.22
N GLY A 356 -32.62 39.36 1.10
CA GLY A 356 -33.70 39.14 2.06
C GLY A 356 -34.50 37.87 1.81
N GLY A 357 -34.20 37.12 0.74
CA GLY A 357 -34.97 35.95 0.31
C GLY A 357 -36.29 36.29 -0.39
N ASN A 358 -36.43 37.51 -0.92
CA ASN A 358 -37.60 37.91 -1.69
C ASN A 358 -37.48 37.44 -3.15
N GLU A 359 -38.60 36.97 -3.71
CA GLU A 359 -38.71 36.53 -5.11
C GLU A 359 -39.09 37.66 -6.08
N ILE A 360 -39.70 38.73 -5.56
CA ILE A 360 -40.02 39.95 -6.32
C ILE A 360 -39.19 41.07 -5.72
N TYR A 361 -38.29 41.61 -6.52
CA TYR A 361 -37.45 42.73 -6.15
C TYR A 361 -37.01 43.46 -7.42
N ALA A 362 -36.46 44.66 -7.28
CA ALA A 362 -35.83 45.36 -8.39
C ALA A 362 -34.36 44.96 -8.47
N GLY A 363 -33.96 44.34 -9.58
CA GLY A 363 -32.56 44.02 -9.83
C GLY A 363 -31.70 45.24 -10.19
N ASP A 364 -30.44 45.01 -10.54
CA ASP A 364 -29.45 46.06 -10.79
C ASP A 364 -28.73 45.96 -12.14
N ASP A 365 -29.23 45.13 -13.06
CA ASP A 365 -28.65 44.85 -14.38
C ASP A 365 -27.22 44.25 -14.34
N THR A 366 -26.72 43.82 -13.17
CA THR A 366 -25.32 43.38 -12.97
C THR A 366 -25.19 42.08 -12.17
N SER A 367 -25.97 41.95 -11.10
CA SER A 367 -25.91 40.85 -10.14
C SER A 367 -26.49 39.56 -10.72
N GLY A 368 -25.86 38.43 -10.41
CA GLY A 368 -26.30 37.15 -10.95
C GLY A 368 -25.79 35.89 -10.26
N LEU A 369 -26.10 34.77 -10.90
CA LEU A 369 -25.65 33.42 -10.55
C LEU A 369 -24.92 32.80 -11.75
N TYR A 370 -23.88 32.02 -11.49
CA TYR A 370 -23.24 31.17 -12.49
C TYR A 370 -23.89 29.80 -12.51
N LEU A 371 -24.13 29.26 -13.70
CA LEU A 371 -24.96 28.08 -13.93
C LEU A 371 -24.31 27.14 -14.95
N GLY A 372 -24.57 25.85 -14.82
CA GLY A 372 -24.16 24.83 -15.79
C GLY A 372 -24.80 23.47 -15.54
N GLY A 373 -24.75 22.61 -16.56
CA GLY A 373 -25.10 21.19 -16.48
C GLY A 373 -26.51 20.89 -15.93
N ALA A 374 -27.52 21.59 -16.44
CA ALA A 374 -28.91 21.36 -16.07
C ALA A 374 -29.35 19.93 -16.43
N GLN A 375 -30.04 19.25 -15.52
CA GLN A 375 -30.46 17.88 -15.72
C GLN A 375 -31.84 17.61 -15.11
N VAL A 376 -32.74 17.05 -15.92
CA VAL A 376 -34.10 16.68 -15.51
C VAL A 376 -34.28 15.20 -15.81
N GLU A 377 -34.51 14.40 -14.78
CA GLU A 377 -34.57 12.94 -14.88
C GLU A 377 -35.82 12.41 -14.17
N ALA A 378 -36.43 11.35 -14.70
CA ALA A 378 -37.43 10.60 -13.95
C ALA A 378 -36.72 9.78 -12.85
N GLY A 379 -37.22 9.85 -11.63
CA GLY A 379 -36.58 9.23 -10.47
C GLY A 379 -36.64 10.12 -9.23
N LYS A 380 -36.01 9.66 -8.14
CA LYS A 380 -35.99 10.36 -6.84
C LYS A 380 -34.64 10.99 -6.47
N SER A 381 -33.60 10.71 -7.25
CA SER A 381 -32.23 11.17 -7.02
C SER A 381 -31.56 11.46 -8.35
N ALA A 382 -30.73 12.50 -8.41
CA ALA A 382 -30.01 12.87 -9.61
C ALA A 382 -28.89 11.85 -9.90
N THR A 383 -28.66 11.50 -11.17
CA THR A 383 -27.49 10.68 -11.56
C THR A 383 -26.33 11.57 -12.01
N SER A 384 -25.19 10.97 -12.34
CA SER A 384 -24.06 11.67 -12.98
C SER A 384 -24.54 12.48 -14.18
N TYR A 385 -23.88 13.60 -14.47
CA TYR A 385 -24.36 14.50 -15.49
C TYR A 385 -24.28 13.85 -16.89
N ILE A 386 -25.40 13.89 -17.61
CA ILE A 386 -25.59 13.41 -18.98
C ILE A 386 -25.74 14.65 -19.89
N PRO A 387 -24.70 15.04 -20.62
CA PRO A 387 -24.74 16.21 -21.49
C PRO A 387 -25.72 16.06 -22.64
N THR A 388 -26.36 17.16 -23.03
CA THR A 388 -27.33 17.21 -24.13
C THR A 388 -27.07 18.42 -25.03
N ALA A 389 -27.18 18.22 -26.34
CA ALA A 389 -26.92 19.25 -27.37
C ALA A 389 -28.12 19.42 -28.33
N GLY A 390 -29.34 19.44 -27.77
CA GLY A 390 -30.58 19.75 -28.51
C GLY A 390 -31.64 18.63 -28.55
N ALA A 391 -31.35 17.46 -27.97
CA ALA A 391 -32.31 16.39 -27.73
C ALA A 391 -32.01 15.70 -26.40
N PRO A 392 -33.01 15.05 -25.76
CA PRO A 392 -32.76 14.22 -24.59
C PRO A 392 -31.78 13.09 -24.91
N VAL A 393 -30.92 12.75 -23.95
CA VAL A 393 -29.94 11.66 -24.06
C VAL A 393 -30.16 10.68 -22.91
N SER A 394 -30.11 9.39 -23.23
CA SER A 394 -30.29 8.29 -22.28
C SER A 394 -28.96 7.60 -21.98
N ARG A 395 -28.75 7.24 -20.72
CA ARG A 395 -27.66 6.39 -20.22
C ARG A 395 -28.25 5.08 -19.69
N PRO A 396 -27.73 3.90 -20.09
CA PRO A 396 -28.15 2.61 -19.54
C PRO A 396 -27.76 2.47 -18.06
N ALA A 397 -28.42 1.56 -17.33
CA ALA A 397 -28.00 1.19 -15.98
C ALA A 397 -26.57 0.64 -15.97
N ASP A 398 -25.83 0.93 -14.91
CA ASP A 398 -24.47 0.42 -14.74
C ASP A 398 -24.49 -1.06 -14.32
N VAL A 399 -23.59 -1.85 -14.89
CA VAL A 399 -23.31 -3.22 -14.43
C VAL A 399 -21.84 -3.33 -14.04
N ALA A 400 -21.59 -3.89 -12.87
CA ALA A 400 -20.24 -4.18 -12.37
C ALA A 400 -20.20 -5.61 -11.86
N SER A 401 -19.34 -6.44 -12.44
CA SER A 401 -19.28 -7.86 -12.08
C SER A 401 -17.89 -8.44 -12.17
N TYR A 402 -17.65 -9.56 -11.48
CA TYR A 402 -16.44 -10.35 -11.63
C TYR A 402 -16.74 -11.84 -11.46
N ALA A 403 -15.89 -12.68 -12.03
CA ALA A 403 -16.01 -14.13 -11.91
C ALA A 403 -15.53 -14.59 -10.53
N GLN A 404 -16.32 -15.43 -9.86
CA GLN A 404 -15.97 -16.01 -8.57
C GLN A 404 -16.49 -17.45 -8.49
N ALA A 405 -15.57 -18.42 -8.39
CA ALA A 405 -15.90 -19.83 -8.40
C ALA A 405 -16.67 -20.28 -7.15
N ASN A 406 -17.48 -21.32 -7.33
CA ASN A 406 -18.29 -21.96 -6.30
C ASN A 406 -17.50 -22.63 -5.19
N SER A 407 -18.14 -22.73 -4.02
CA SER A 407 -17.81 -23.69 -2.97
C SER A 407 -19.06 -24.28 -2.33
N THR A 408 -18.89 -25.42 -1.65
CA THR A 408 -19.94 -26.14 -0.90
C THR A 408 -20.47 -25.37 0.33
N GLY A 409 -19.93 -24.17 0.60
CA GLY A 409 -20.37 -23.17 1.57
C GLY A 409 -19.60 -21.88 1.32
N GLY A 410 -20.15 -20.71 1.61
CA GLY A 410 -19.51 -19.43 1.28
C GLY A 410 -20.05 -18.28 2.10
N ALA A 411 -19.46 -17.10 1.95
CA ALA A 411 -20.02 -15.87 2.52
C ALA A 411 -19.82 -14.68 1.58
N ILE A 412 -20.76 -13.74 1.62
CA ILE A 412 -20.66 -12.43 0.96
C ILE A 412 -20.95 -11.34 1.99
N LEU A 413 -20.05 -10.35 2.07
CA LEU A 413 -20.16 -9.18 2.93
C LEU A 413 -20.12 -7.93 2.05
N VAL A 414 -21.01 -6.97 2.32
CA VAL A 414 -21.12 -5.71 1.58
C VAL A 414 -21.23 -4.53 2.54
N GLU A 415 -20.49 -3.46 2.24
CA GLU A 415 -20.64 -2.12 2.80
C GLU A 415 -21.10 -1.22 1.68
N ALA A 416 -22.32 -0.69 1.81
CA ALA A 416 -22.92 0.17 0.82
C ALA A 416 -23.61 1.33 1.51
N THR A 417 -23.67 2.47 0.81
CA THR A 417 -24.51 3.62 1.14
C THR A 417 -25.61 3.68 0.09
N PRO A 418 -26.78 3.08 0.38
CA PRO A 418 -27.86 3.06 -0.58
C PRO A 418 -28.47 4.45 -0.69
N GLY A 419 -28.77 4.86 -1.92
CA GLY A 419 -29.52 6.08 -2.18
C GLY A 419 -30.97 5.99 -1.71
N VAL A 420 -31.73 7.05 -1.98
CA VAL A 420 -33.18 7.05 -1.73
C VAL A 420 -33.84 5.91 -2.52
N PRO A 421 -34.60 5.00 -1.87
CA PRO A 421 -35.23 3.89 -2.57
C PRO A 421 -36.09 4.35 -3.75
N GLY A 422 -35.85 3.76 -4.92
CA GLY A 422 -36.55 4.08 -6.16
C GLY A 422 -38.01 3.65 -6.18
N THR A 423 -38.57 3.43 -7.37
CA THR A 423 -39.88 2.76 -7.56
C THR A 423 -39.75 1.24 -7.67
N GLU A 424 -38.52 0.73 -7.65
CA GLU A 424 -38.15 -0.67 -7.84
C GLU A 424 -37.12 -1.09 -6.80
N ASN A 425 -36.78 -2.37 -6.78
CA ASN A 425 -35.74 -2.89 -5.90
C ASN A 425 -34.36 -2.32 -6.32
N SER A 426 -33.43 -2.33 -5.37
CA SER A 426 -32.07 -1.80 -5.52
C SER A 426 -31.09 -2.81 -4.94
N THR A 427 -30.36 -3.51 -5.79
CA THR A 427 -29.41 -4.55 -5.38
C THR A 427 -28.13 -3.94 -4.86
N LEU A 428 -27.69 -4.35 -3.67
CA LEU A 428 -26.39 -3.96 -3.11
C LEU A 428 -25.30 -4.88 -3.66
N ALA A 429 -25.54 -6.18 -3.57
CA ALA A 429 -24.66 -7.22 -4.06
C ALA A 429 -25.46 -8.50 -4.37
N GLU A 430 -25.03 -9.22 -5.39
CA GLU A 430 -25.53 -10.54 -5.75
C GLU A 430 -24.35 -11.48 -6.01
N TRP A 431 -24.47 -12.73 -5.58
CA TRP A 431 -23.66 -13.84 -6.10
C TRP A 431 -24.61 -14.83 -6.78
N SER A 432 -24.39 -15.13 -8.06
CA SER A 432 -25.26 -15.97 -8.91
C SER A 432 -24.45 -16.83 -9.89
N ASP A 433 -25.10 -17.72 -10.62
CA ASP A 433 -24.52 -18.38 -11.82
C ASP A 433 -24.79 -17.62 -13.12
N GLY A 434 -25.18 -16.35 -13.03
CA GLY A 434 -25.66 -15.56 -14.17
C GLY A 434 -27.10 -15.89 -14.60
N THR A 435 -27.85 -16.64 -13.79
CA THR A 435 -29.27 -16.97 -14.05
C THR A 435 -30.18 -16.61 -12.87
N GLU A 436 -31.49 -16.52 -13.13
CA GLU A 436 -32.50 -16.33 -12.07
C GLU A 436 -32.61 -17.52 -11.10
N ALA A 437 -32.15 -18.70 -11.54
CA ALA A 437 -32.42 -19.95 -10.86
C ALA A 437 -31.51 -20.18 -9.65
N ASN A 438 -30.30 -19.60 -9.64
CA ASN A 438 -29.29 -19.79 -8.60
C ASN A 438 -28.65 -18.46 -8.21
N ARG A 439 -29.06 -17.89 -7.08
CA ARG A 439 -28.58 -16.58 -6.62
C ARG A 439 -28.76 -16.35 -5.13
N VAL A 440 -27.84 -15.57 -4.57
CA VAL A 440 -27.90 -14.96 -3.24
C VAL A 440 -27.85 -13.44 -3.46
N VAL A 441 -28.95 -12.76 -3.17
CA VAL A 441 -29.12 -11.33 -3.43
C VAL A 441 -29.31 -10.60 -2.10
N ILE A 442 -28.57 -9.51 -1.91
CA ILE A 442 -28.78 -8.52 -0.84
C ILE A 442 -29.29 -7.25 -1.50
N ALA A 443 -30.50 -6.82 -1.16
CA ALA A 443 -31.16 -5.70 -1.86
C ALA A 443 -32.09 -4.91 -0.94
N ILE A 444 -32.49 -3.73 -1.39
CA ILE A 444 -33.49 -2.87 -0.75
C ILE A 444 -34.71 -2.80 -1.66
N ASN A 445 -35.91 -2.97 -1.11
CA ASN A 445 -37.14 -2.89 -1.91
C ASN A 445 -37.59 -1.43 -2.13
N ALA A 446 -38.61 -1.24 -2.95
CA ALA A 446 -39.16 0.09 -3.26
C ALA A 446 -39.73 0.83 -2.02
N GLU A 447 -40.03 0.11 -0.93
CA GLU A 447 -40.51 0.65 0.34
C GLU A 447 -39.37 1.01 1.31
N GLY A 448 -38.12 0.77 0.92
CA GLY A 448 -36.95 1.01 1.75
C GLY A 448 -36.75 -0.05 2.82
N GLN A 449 -37.09 -1.32 2.58
CA GLN A 449 -36.76 -2.44 3.45
C GLN A 449 -35.58 -3.22 2.87
N LEU A 450 -34.62 -3.56 3.73
CA LEU A 450 -33.52 -4.45 3.37
C LEU A 450 -34.05 -5.89 3.30
N PHE A 451 -33.62 -6.66 2.31
CA PHE A 451 -34.00 -8.06 2.18
C PHE A 451 -32.88 -8.91 1.61
N VAL A 452 -32.93 -10.20 1.94
CA VAL A 452 -32.15 -11.25 1.29
C VAL A 452 -33.09 -12.11 0.45
N TYR A 453 -32.77 -12.25 -0.83
CA TYR A 453 -33.44 -13.18 -1.73
C TYR A 453 -32.49 -14.32 -2.10
N LEU A 454 -32.95 -15.54 -1.90
CA LEU A 454 -32.23 -16.77 -2.20
C LEU A 454 -32.98 -17.54 -3.29
N ALA A 455 -32.27 -18.05 -4.28
CA ALA A 455 -32.81 -19.02 -5.24
C ALA A 455 -31.81 -20.16 -5.48
N SER A 456 -32.34 -21.39 -5.61
CA SER A 456 -31.58 -22.60 -5.92
C SER A 456 -32.44 -23.55 -6.76
N GLY A 457 -32.00 -23.82 -8.00
CA GLY A 457 -32.77 -24.59 -8.97
C GLY A 457 -34.19 -24.03 -9.24
N GLY A 458 -34.39 -22.72 -9.05
CA GLY A 458 -35.68 -22.03 -9.18
C GLY A 458 -36.58 -22.03 -7.94
N ALA A 459 -36.26 -22.81 -6.90
CA ALA A 459 -36.91 -22.67 -5.59
C ALA A 459 -36.38 -21.42 -4.88
N ASN A 460 -37.24 -20.61 -4.27
CA ASN A 460 -36.86 -19.32 -3.71
C ASN A 460 -37.30 -19.11 -2.25
N SER A 461 -36.58 -18.22 -1.56
CA SER A 461 -36.87 -17.75 -0.21
C SER A 461 -36.52 -16.26 -0.10
N THR A 462 -37.34 -15.48 0.60
CA THR A 462 -37.08 -14.05 0.83
C THR A 462 -37.27 -13.72 2.30
N THR A 463 -36.29 -13.03 2.89
CA THR A 463 -36.33 -12.57 4.28
C THR A 463 -36.12 -11.07 4.33
N TYR A 464 -37.01 -10.36 5.04
CA TYR A 464 -37.00 -8.90 5.17
C TYR A 464 -36.46 -8.46 6.54
N PHE A 465 -35.78 -7.32 6.56
CA PHE A 465 -35.18 -6.71 7.74
C PHE A 465 -35.50 -5.21 7.78
N SER A 466 -35.44 -4.62 8.98
CA SER A 466 -35.50 -3.17 9.12
C SER A 466 -34.26 -2.54 8.49
N TYR A 467 -34.49 -1.63 7.56
CA TYR A 467 -33.44 -0.87 6.88
C TYR A 467 -32.95 0.29 7.78
N PRO A 468 -31.62 0.50 7.93
CA PRO A 468 -31.12 1.76 8.46
C PRO A 468 -31.51 2.94 7.55
N THR A 469 -31.55 4.16 8.08
CA THR A 469 -31.95 5.37 7.34
C THR A 469 -31.25 5.49 5.97
N PRO A 470 -31.96 5.87 4.88
CA PRO A 470 -31.34 6.16 3.58
C PRO A 470 -30.14 7.11 3.68
N GLY A 471 -29.11 6.90 2.87
CA GLY A 471 -27.88 7.70 2.90
C GLY A 471 -26.95 7.39 4.08
N VAL A 472 -27.26 6.38 4.90
CA VAL A 472 -26.35 5.88 5.94
C VAL A 472 -25.72 4.57 5.48
N ALA A 473 -24.40 4.46 5.63
CA ALA A 473 -23.68 3.23 5.32
C ALA A 473 -24.19 2.06 6.19
N LEU A 474 -24.39 0.90 5.56
CA LEU A 474 -24.77 -0.34 6.22
C LEU A 474 -23.77 -1.45 5.91
N ARG A 475 -23.60 -2.38 6.86
CA ARG A 475 -22.72 -3.56 6.70
C ARG A 475 -23.57 -4.81 6.83
N PHE A 476 -23.77 -5.48 5.70
CA PHE A 476 -24.60 -6.68 5.66
C PHE A 476 -23.80 -7.88 5.18
N GLY A 477 -24.05 -9.04 5.79
CA GLY A 477 -23.38 -10.28 5.45
C GLY A 477 -24.34 -11.46 5.37
N VAL A 478 -24.08 -12.34 4.40
CA VAL A 478 -24.73 -13.64 4.28
C VAL A 478 -23.64 -14.70 4.29
N THR A 479 -23.77 -15.70 5.17
CA THR A 479 -22.91 -16.91 5.16
C THR A 479 -23.77 -18.14 5.01
N TRP A 480 -23.25 -19.18 4.35
CA TRP A 480 -23.96 -20.43 4.13
C TRP A 480 -23.05 -21.66 4.20
N TYR A 481 -23.69 -22.74 4.60
CA TYR A 481 -23.10 -24.07 4.79
C TYR A 481 -24.09 -25.14 4.30
N ALA A 482 -23.70 -26.40 4.38
CA ALA A 482 -24.59 -27.52 4.06
C ALA A 482 -25.92 -27.51 4.83
N ASP A 483 -26.00 -26.87 5.99
CA ASP A 483 -27.20 -26.81 6.85
C ASP A 483 -28.06 -25.54 6.68
N GLY A 484 -27.65 -24.56 5.87
CA GLY A 484 -28.48 -23.39 5.53
C GLY A 484 -27.73 -22.06 5.46
N PHE A 485 -28.49 -20.96 5.53
CA PHE A 485 -28.03 -19.58 5.40
C PHE A 485 -28.23 -18.80 6.70
N ARG A 486 -27.30 -17.87 6.99
CA ARG A 486 -27.32 -16.97 8.16
C ARG A 486 -27.05 -15.54 7.73
N PHE A 487 -27.76 -14.58 8.33
CA PHE A 487 -27.78 -13.18 7.94
C PHE A 487 -27.29 -12.29 9.08
N PHE A 488 -26.44 -11.31 8.76
CA PHE A 488 -25.80 -10.44 9.74
C PHE A 488 -25.91 -8.97 9.31
N LEU A 489 -26.24 -8.10 10.25
CA LEU A 489 -26.29 -6.65 10.07
C LEU A 489 -25.48 -5.99 11.18
N ASN A 490 -24.45 -5.21 10.82
CA ASN A 490 -23.63 -4.43 11.74
C ASN A 490 -23.12 -5.22 12.96
N GLY A 491 -22.69 -6.46 12.75
CA GLY A 491 -22.13 -7.34 13.78
C GLY A 491 -23.13 -8.26 14.49
N ALA A 492 -24.43 -8.04 14.31
CA ALA A 492 -25.48 -8.87 14.91
C ALA A 492 -26.05 -9.86 13.91
N GLU A 493 -26.28 -11.10 14.33
CA GLU A 493 -27.10 -12.04 13.56
C GLU A 493 -28.56 -11.60 13.59
N VAL A 494 -29.18 -11.45 12.42
CA VAL A 494 -30.54 -10.92 12.26
C VAL A 494 -31.53 -11.93 11.68
N GLY A 495 -31.06 -13.08 11.20
CA GLY A 495 -31.94 -14.14 10.72
C GLY A 495 -31.24 -15.31 10.06
N SER A 496 -32.04 -16.27 9.60
CA SER A 496 -31.59 -17.46 8.89
C SER A 496 -32.63 -17.95 7.88
N ALA A 497 -32.20 -18.77 6.93
CA ALA A 497 -33.07 -19.43 5.97
C ALA A 497 -32.53 -20.81 5.59
N ASN A 498 -33.44 -21.71 5.21
CA ASN A 498 -33.10 -23.06 4.76
C ASN A 498 -33.48 -23.21 3.28
N LEU A 499 -32.46 -23.35 2.43
CA LEU A 499 -32.59 -23.63 1.01
C LEU A 499 -31.39 -24.51 0.59
N ALA A 500 -31.55 -25.30 -0.47
CA ALA A 500 -30.42 -26.02 -1.05
C ALA A 500 -29.33 -25.02 -1.51
N ILE A 501 -28.06 -25.33 -1.30
CA ILE A 501 -26.97 -24.44 -1.70
C ILE A 501 -26.93 -24.31 -3.22
N PRO A 502 -27.10 -23.09 -3.77
CA PRO A 502 -27.08 -22.86 -5.20
C PRO A 502 -25.67 -22.98 -5.78
N THR A 503 -25.60 -23.22 -7.09
CA THR A 503 -24.37 -23.06 -7.86
C THR A 503 -24.22 -21.56 -8.18
N LEU A 504 -23.13 -20.94 -7.76
CA LEU A 504 -22.77 -19.54 -7.92
C LEU A 504 -21.37 -19.37 -8.58
N THR A 505 -21.28 -18.60 -9.68
CA THR A 505 -20.04 -18.42 -10.46
C THR A 505 -19.67 -16.97 -10.74
N GLN A 506 -20.51 -16.01 -10.37
CA GLN A 506 -20.35 -14.59 -10.65
C GLN A 506 -20.88 -13.73 -9.51
N VAL A 507 -20.16 -12.65 -9.20
CA VAL A 507 -20.63 -11.62 -8.27
C VAL A 507 -20.97 -10.36 -9.05
N ASN A 508 -22.17 -9.81 -8.84
CA ASN A 508 -22.66 -8.54 -9.40
C ASN A 508 -22.85 -7.53 -8.28
N ILE A 509 -22.31 -6.31 -8.45
CA ILE A 509 -22.39 -5.25 -7.44
C ILE A 509 -23.22 -4.10 -7.94
N GLY A 510 -24.14 -3.65 -7.07
CA GLY A 510 -25.02 -2.54 -7.37
C GLY A 510 -26.07 -2.86 -8.45
N SER A 511 -26.20 -4.11 -8.90
CA SER A 511 -27.24 -4.60 -9.81
C SER A 511 -27.44 -6.10 -9.61
N ASP A 512 -28.56 -6.64 -10.08
CA ASP A 512 -28.73 -8.10 -10.18
C ASP A 512 -28.16 -8.64 -11.51
N TYR A 513 -28.30 -9.95 -11.72
CA TYR A 513 -27.93 -10.63 -12.95
C TYR A 513 -28.57 -9.92 -14.17
N GLY A 514 -27.76 -9.59 -15.18
CA GLY A 514 -28.25 -8.89 -16.39
C GLY A 514 -28.46 -7.38 -16.24
N GLY A 515 -28.15 -6.79 -15.08
CA GLY A 515 -28.11 -5.32 -14.89
C GLY A 515 -29.44 -4.68 -14.52
N MET A 516 -30.38 -5.42 -13.94
CA MET A 516 -31.64 -4.88 -13.44
C MET A 516 -31.47 -4.41 -11.98
N ASN A 517 -32.51 -3.75 -11.44
CA ASN A 517 -32.57 -3.33 -10.03
C ASN A 517 -31.32 -2.57 -9.56
N ALA A 518 -30.79 -1.68 -10.41
CA ALA A 518 -29.56 -0.95 -10.12
C ALA A 518 -29.67 -0.14 -8.83
N LEU A 519 -28.57 -0.04 -8.07
CA LEU A 519 -28.52 0.55 -6.73
C LEU A 519 -28.98 2.01 -6.72
N GLY A 520 -28.41 2.83 -7.61
CA GLY A 520 -28.56 4.29 -7.53
C GLY A 520 -27.89 4.86 -6.29
N GLY A 521 -26.65 4.43 -6.03
CA GLY A 521 -25.87 4.77 -4.83
C GLY A 521 -24.46 4.19 -4.93
N THR A 522 -23.80 4.04 -3.78
CA THR A 522 -22.39 3.63 -3.73
C THR A 522 -22.18 2.35 -2.94
N VAL A 523 -21.17 1.59 -3.39
CA VAL A 523 -20.67 0.42 -2.68
C VAL A 523 -19.22 0.69 -2.30
N ALA A 524 -18.96 0.79 -1.00
CA ALA A 524 -17.62 1.02 -0.48
C ALA A 524 -16.76 -0.25 -0.58
N LYS A 525 -17.37 -1.40 -0.28
CA LYS A 525 -16.63 -2.64 -0.05
C LYS A 525 -17.46 -3.88 -0.31
N VAL A 526 -16.87 -4.87 -0.97
CA VAL A 526 -17.44 -6.23 -1.07
C VAL A 526 -16.37 -7.27 -0.86
N VAL A 527 -16.69 -8.28 -0.05
CA VAL A 527 -15.77 -9.37 0.25
C VAL A 527 -16.51 -10.69 0.17
N THR A 528 -15.91 -11.68 -0.50
CA THR A 528 -16.43 -13.04 -0.54
C THR A 528 -15.45 -14.04 0.08
N PHE A 529 -16.03 -15.07 0.69
CA PHE A 529 -15.33 -16.15 1.35
C PHE A 529 -15.79 -17.49 0.80
N SER A 530 -14.84 -18.41 0.67
CA SER A 530 -15.03 -19.77 0.21
C SER A 530 -14.00 -20.64 0.94
N PRO A 531 -14.35 -21.42 1.98
CA PRO A 531 -15.70 -21.70 2.47
C PRO A 531 -16.29 -20.54 3.29
N GLY A 532 -17.55 -20.68 3.74
CA GLY A 532 -18.23 -19.69 4.56
C GLY A 532 -17.60 -19.47 5.95
N LEU A 533 -17.75 -18.25 6.48
CA LEU A 533 -17.25 -17.83 7.79
C LEU A 533 -18.16 -18.26 8.93
N SER A 534 -17.59 -18.67 10.07
CA SER A 534 -18.34 -19.06 11.28
C SER A 534 -19.24 -17.92 11.78
N ILE A 535 -20.25 -18.23 12.59
CA ILE A 535 -21.16 -17.22 13.17
C ILE A 535 -20.35 -16.14 13.91
N THR A 536 -19.36 -16.56 14.70
CA THR A 536 -18.48 -15.64 15.45
C THR A 536 -17.64 -14.79 14.51
N GLU A 537 -17.06 -15.38 13.46
CA GLU A 537 -16.30 -14.65 12.45
C GLU A 537 -17.19 -13.68 11.68
N MET A 538 -18.42 -14.05 11.30
CA MET A 538 -19.38 -13.17 10.64
C MET A 538 -19.81 -12.00 11.51
N SER A 539 -20.07 -12.24 12.79
CA SER A 539 -20.35 -11.16 13.75
C SER A 539 -19.17 -10.20 13.89
N ARG A 540 -17.94 -10.71 13.95
CA ARG A 540 -16.75 -9.85 14.03
C ARG A 540 -16.49 -9.12 12.72
N ALA A 541 -16.57 -9.84 11.61
CA ALA A 541 -16.36 -9.30 10.27
C ALA A 541 -17.35 -8.17 10.04
N THR A 542 -18.66 -8.39 10.09
CA THR A 542 -19.64 -7.32 9.85
C THR A 542 -19.61 -6.17 10.87
N ALA A 543 -19.04 -6.36 12.07
CA ALA A 543 -18.79 -5.27 13.02
C ALA A 543 -17.55 -4.42 12.64
N LEU A 544 -16.46 -5.10 12.28
CA LEU A 544 -15.16 -4.52 11.91
C LEU A 544 -15.04 -4.14 10.43
N PHE A 545 -16.05 -4.51 9.63
CA PHE A 545 -16.24 -4.14 8.22
C PHE A 545 -16.60 -2.65 8.08
N SER A 546 -15.93 -1.79 8.85
CA SER A 546 -15.97 -0.35 8.70
C SER A 546 -14.89 0.09 7.74
N GLY A 547 -15.17 1.12 6.96
CA GLY A 547 -14.21 1.89 6.16
C GLY A 547 -13.03 2.52 6.93
N ASN A 548 -12.62 2.01 8.09
CA ASN A 548 -11.37 2.35 8.77
C ASN A 548 -10.19 1.46 8.35
N ALA A 549 -10.45 0.37 7.63
CA ALA A 549 -9.44 -0.28 6.80
C ALA A 549 -9.55 0.28 5.38
N VAL A 550 -9.34 1.59 5.22
CA VAL A 550 -9.02 2.15 3.91
C VAL A 550 -7.65 1.57 3.57
N LEU A 551 -7.62 0.68 2.59
CA LEU A 551 -6.37 0.49 1.90
C LEU A 551 -5.97 1.84 1.35
N GLY A 552 -4.75 2.27 1.61
CA GLY A 552 -4.31 3.52 1.05
C GLY A 552 -4.66 3.62 -0.44
N ARG A 553 -5.46 4.64 -0.81
CA ARG A 553 -5.81 4.94 -2.20
C ARG A 553 -4.51 5.07 -2.99
N THR A 554 -4.43 4.46 -4.17
CA THR A 554 -3.32 4.74 -5.10
C THR A 554 -3.70 5.89 -6.01
N ILE A 555 -2.80 6.85 -6.15
CA ILE A 555 -2.90 7.96 -7.10
C ILE A 555 -1.68 7.86 -8.02
N LYS A 556 -1.91 7.53 -9.29
CA LYS A 556 -0.88 7.47 -10.32
C LYS A 556 -0.69 8.86 -10.92
N ILE A 557 0.55 9.36 -10.89
CA ILE A 557 0.90 10.68 -11.43
C ILE A 557 1.94 10.51 -12.52
N ALA A 558 1.70 11.05 -13.71
CA ALA A 558 2.65 11.03 -14.81
C ALA A 558 3.28 12.42 -15.02
N GLY A 559 4.60 12.49 -15.15
CA GLY A 559 5.27 13.70 -15.62
C GLY A 559 4.90 14.05 -17.06
N VAL A 560 5.09 15.30 -17.46
CA VAL A 560 4.77 15.77 -18.82
C VAL A 560 5.49 14.96 -19.91
N ASP A 561 6.68 14.43 -19.61
CA ASP A 561 7.51 13.64 -20.52
C ASP A 561 7.24 12.13 -20.46
N SER A 562 6.31 11.68 -19.59
CA SER A 562 6.01 10.26 -19.40
C SER A 562 5.33 9.64 -20.61
N ALA A 563 5.72 8.40 -20.95
CA ALA A 563 5.02 7.58 -21.93
C ALA A 563 3.69 7.00 -21.42
N HIS A 564 3.42 7.12 -20.11
CA HIS A 564 2.31 6.47 -19.41
C HIS A 564 1.15 7.41 -19.03
N ARG A 565 1.05 8.60 -19.66
CA ARG A 565 0.01 9.61 -19.35
C ARG A 565 -1.44 9.11 -19.48
N ASN A 566 -1.69 8.17 -20.39
CA ASN A 566 -3.06 7.70 -20.68
C ASN A 566 -3.68 6.84 -19.55
N GLY A 567 -2.88 6.43 -18.55
CA GLY A 567 -3.34 5.63 -17.41
C GLY A 567 -3.02 6.26 -16.05
N ALA A 568 -2.67 7.55 -16.03
CA ALA A 568 -2.41 8.30 -14.80
C ALA A 568 -3.68 9.03 -14.34
N ASP A 569 -3.89 9.10 -13.02
CA ASP A 569 -4.97 9.88 -12.41
C ASP A 569 -4.70 11.39 -12.54
N LEU A 570 -3.42 11.78 -12.54
CA LEU A 570 -2.95 13.15 -12.72
C LEU A 570 -1.78 13.18 -13.71
N VAL A 571 -1.69 14.25 -14.49
CA VAL A 571 -0.57 14.51 -15.38
C VAL A 571 -0.01 15.88 -15.04
N CYS A 572 1.25 15.95 -14.64
CA CYS A 572 1.93 17.20 -14.33
C CYS A 572 2.22 17.99 -15.62
N ASP A 573 2.39 19.30 -15.49
CA ASP A 573 2.63 20.21 -16.62
C ASP A 573 4.13 20.38 -16.96
N GLY A 574 5.02 19.87 -16.11
CA GLY A 574 6.48 19.90 -16.28
C GLY A 574 7.16 21.12 -15.66
N ASP A 575 6.43 21.94 -14.91
CA ASP A 575 6.96 23.05 -14.13
C ASP A 575 6.26 23.13 -12.77
N ASN A 576 7.02 23.12 -11.69
CA ASN A 576 6.47 23.07 -10.33
C ASN A 576 5.58 21.84 -10.05
N ASP A 577 6.00 20.67 -10.54
CA ASP A 577 5.26 19.41 -10.42
C ASP A 577 5.00 18.99 -8.95
N GLN A 578 5.65 19.65 -7.96
CA GLN A 578 5.34 19.45 -6.55
C GLN A 578 3.91 19.80 -6.20
N ILE A 579 3.22 20.67 -6.96
CA ILE A 579 1.86 21.08 -6.66
C ILE A 579 0.91 19.86 -6.75
N GLU A 580 0.94 19.14 -7.87
CA GLU A 580 0.11 17.96 -8.09
C GLU A 580 0.50 16.83 -7.14
N ILE A 581 1.80 16.61 -6.95
CA ILE A 581 2.31 15.54 -6.07
C ILE A 581 1.92 15.81 -4.61
N ASN A 582 2.07 17.04 -4.13
CA ASN A 582 1.72 17.41 -2.75
C ASN A 582 0.21 17.40 -2.53
N GLN A 583 -0.59 17.83 -3.51
CA GLN A 583 -2.05 17.70 -3.45
C GLN A 583 -2.48 16.24 -3.35
N ALA A 584 -1.88 15.36 -4.15
CA ALA A 584 -2.13 13.92 -4.06
C ALA A 584 -1.76 13.36 -2.69
N LEU A 585 -0.55 13.64 -2.18
CA LEU A 585 -0.09 13.18 -0.87
C LEU A 585 -0.96 13.72 0.28
N ALA A 586 -1.37 14.99 0.22
CA ALA A 586 -2.24 15.61 1.22
C ALA A 586 -3.67 15.03 1.21
N SER A 587 -4.17 14.59 0.05
CA SER A 587 -5.50 13.97 -0.08
C SER A 587 -5.62 12.60 0.59
N LEU A 588 -4.48 11.95 0.90
CA LEU A 588 -4.41 10.61 1.49
C LEU A 588 -4.50 10.67 3.03
N THR A 589 -5.60 11.20 3.56
CA THR A 589 -5.79 11.41 5.03
C THR A 589 -5.89 10.10 5.82
N ASP A 590 -6.35 9.02 5.17
CA ASP A 590 -6.53 7.69 5.78
C ASP A 590 -5.43 6.70 5.36
N GLY A 591 -4.32 7.19 4.80
CA GLY A 591 -3.25 6.38 4.20
C GLY A 591 -3.38 6.25 2.69
N GLY A 592 -2.32 5.77 2.02
CA GLY A 592 -2.24 5.89 0.57
C GLY A 592 -0.98 5.43 -0.11
N LEU A 593 -1.04 5.38 -1.44
CA LEU A 593 0.10 5.29 -2.33
C LEU A 593 0.01 6.44 -3.34
N VAL A 594 1.06 7.22 -3.50
CA VAL A 594 1.27 8.02 -4.71
C VAL A 594 2.30 7.28 -5.55
N GLU A 595 1.92 6.89 -6.76
CA GLU A 595 2.81 6.23 -7.71
C GLU A 595 3.17 7.19 -8.86
N LEU A 596 4.41 7.66 -8.86
CA LEU A 596 4.98 8.44 -9.94
C LEU A 596 5.40 7.51 -11.08
N GLN A 597 4.77 7.67 -12.24
CA GLN A 597 5.15 6.93 -13.44
C GLN A 597 6.59 7.28 -13.88
N ASN A 598 7.18 6.47 -14.75
CA ASN A 598 8.48 6.80 -15.32
C ASN A 598 8.39 8.13 -16.09
N GLY A 599 9.29 9.06 -15.76
CA GLY A 599 9.30 10.44 -16.20
C GLY A 599 10.20 11.30 -15.32
N ARG A 600 10.41 12.55 -15.75
CA ARG A 600 11.10 13.57 -14.96
C ARG A 600 10.08 14.52 -14.36
N TYR A 601 10.27 14.80 -13.07
CA TYR A 601 9.44 15.71 -12.29
C TYR A 601 10.31 16.88 -11.85
N LEU A 602 10.00 18.08 -12.33
CA LEU A 602 10.72 19.30 -12.01
C LEU A 602 10.01 20.01 -10.86
N VAL A 603 10.67 20.11 -9.71
CA VAL A 603 10.04 20.55 -8.47
C VAL A 603 10.77 21.73 -7.83
N SER A 604 10.03 22.61 -7.17
CA SER A 604 10.56 23.79 -6.46
C SER A 604 10.16 23.77 -4.97
N GLU A 605 10.77 24.62 -4.16
CA GLU A 605 10.36 24.83 -2.77
C GLU A 605 8.85 25.14 -2.68
N THR A 606 8.14 24.46 -1.78
CA THR A 606 6.71 24.70 -1.60
C THR A 606 6.47 26.00 -0.82
N THR A 607 5.87 27.00 -1.48
CA THR A 607 5.56 28.32 -0.88
C THR A 607 4.09 28.55 -0.53
N GLU A 608 3.16 27.63 -0.88
CA GLU A 608 1.72 27.80 -0.67
C GLU A 608 1.06 26.71 0.22
N GLY A 609 0.11 27.13 1.05
CA GLY A 609 -1.20 26.46 1.12
C GLY A 609 -1.44 25.21 1.99
N ILE A 610 -0.45 24.62 2.67
CA ILE A 610 -0.74 23.49 3.60
C ILE A 610 -1.02 24.02 5.02
N PRO A 611 -2.22 23.81 5.59
CA PRO A 611 -2.57 24.29 6.92
C PRO A 611 -1.87 23.45 8.00
N VAL A 612 -0.59 23.74 8.27
CA VAL A 612 0.06 23.31 9.50
C VAL A 612 -0.27 24.31 10.60
N ALA A 613 -1.33 24.01 11.35
CA ALA A 613 -1.70 24.76 12.53
C ALA A 613 -0.49 24.85 13.50
N GLU A 614 -0.15 26.07 13.91
CA GLU A 614 0.84 26.42 14.94
C GLU A 614 2.34 26.28 14.59
N TRP A 615 2.82 26.89 13.51
CA TRP A 615 4.26 27.04 13.28
C TRP A 615 4.64 28.49 12.87
N PRO A 616 5.53 29.19 13.61
CA PRO A 616 5.98 30.53 13.24
C PRO A 616 6.98 30.45 12.08
N SER A 617 6.53 30.79 10.86
CA SER A 617 7.26 31.35 9.70
C SER A 617 8.71 30.93 9.38
N LEU A 618 9.22 29.82 9.91
CA LEU A 618 10.55 29.27 9.65
C LEU A 618 10.37 27.79 9.28
N GLU A 619 10.49 27.54 7.97
CA GLU A 619 11.07 26.33 7.37
C GLU A 619 10.18 25.11 7.09
N ALA A 620 9.23 25.28 6.15
CA ALA A 620 8.82 24.19 5.26
C ALA A 620 9.75 24.11 4.03
N LYS A 621 11.07 23.95 4.25
CA LYS A 621 12.08 23.88 3.18
C LYS A 621 12.08 22.51 2.51
N GLY A 622 11.01 22.18 1.80
CA GLY A 622 10.85 20.93 1.05
C GLY A 622 10.08 21.15 -0.25
N ALA A 623 10.48 20.45 -1.31
CA ALA A 623 9.73 20.43 -2.55
C ALA A 623 8.52 19.49 -2.42
N ILE A 624 8.77 18.19 -2.18
CA ILE A 624 7.70 17.21 -1.90
C ILE A 624 7.48 17.07 -0.40
N LEU A 625 6.22 17.14 0.03
CA LEU A 625 5.83 17.14 1.44
C LEU A 625 5.06 15.86 1.80
N MET A 626 5.46 15.22 2.90
CA MET A 626 4.82 14.03 3.47
C MET A 626 4.07 14.40 4.76
N PRO A 627 2.76 14.71 4.70
CA PRO A 627 2.00 15.20 5.86
C PRO A 627 1.24 14.14 6.65
N ASN A 628 0.96 12.97 6.04
CA ASN A 628 0.00 12.00 6.56
C ASN A 628 0.66 10.66 6.92
N SER A 629 0.08 9.97 7.91
CA SER A 629 0.46 8.59 8.27
C SER A 629 -0.05 7.57 7.25
N ASN A 630 0.56 6.39 7.22
CA ASN A 630 0.18 5.27 6.32
C ASN A 630 0.29 5.60 4.82
N VAL A 631 1.11 6.60 4.45
CA VAL A 631 1.30 7.04 3.06
C VAL A 631 2.65 6.56 2.51
N THR A 632 2.62 6.02 1.29
CA THR A 632 3.79 5.67 0.50
C THR A 632 3.90 6.57 -0.72
N LEU A 633 5.09 7.11 -1.00
CA LEU A 633 5.45 7.67 -2.30
C LEU A 633 6.35 6.65 -3.03
N LYS A 634 5.97 6.25 -4.24
CA LYS A 634 6.67 5.23 -5.03
C LYS A 634 6.93 5.76 -6.43
N GLY A 635 8.12 5.52 -6.97
CA GLY A 635 8.32 5.58 -8.42
C GLY A 635 8.03 4.24 -9.09
N GLN A 636 7.59 4.27 -10.34
CA GLN A 636 7.36 3.07 -11.15
C GLN A 636 8.66 2.28 -11.32
N SER A 637 9.79 2.98 -11.40
CA SER A 637 11.11 2.35 -11.32
C SER A 637 12.16 3.35 -10.85
N ARG A 638 13.16 2.83 -10.12
CA ARG A 638 14.26 3.62 -9.57
C ARG A 638 14.97 4.51 -10.60
N HIS A 639 15.25 3.97 -11.80
CA HIS A 639 15.97 4.69 -12.85
C HIS A 639 15.07 5.45 -13.83
N GLY A 640 13.78 5.13 -13.87
CA GLY A 640 12.82 5.75 -14.78
C GLY A 640 12.06 6.91 -14.16
N THR A 641 11.90 6.95 -12.84
CA THR A 641 11.23 8.03 -12.10
C THR A 641 12.29 8.93 -11.45
N ILE A 642 12.39 10.18 -11.90
CA ILE A 642 13.40 11.14 -11.43
C ILE A 642 12.71 12.40 -10.91
N ILE A 643 12.87 12.71 -9.63
CA ILE A 643 12.46 13.97 -9.03
C ILE A 643 13.68 14.87 -8.93
N ARG A 644 13.67 16.01 -9.63
CA ARG A 644 14.79 16.95 -9.67
C ARG A 644 14.36 18.32 -9.20
N LEU A 645 15.12 18.93 -8.30
CA LEU A 645 14.91 20.33 -7.95
C LEU A 645 15.15 21.23 -9.17
N ALA A 646 14.29 22.23 -9.35
CA ALA A 646 14.53 23.34 -10.26
C ALA A 646 15.85 24.06 -9.91
N ASP A 647 16.28 25.00 -10.75
CA ASP A 647 17.45 25.83 -10.47
C ASP A 647 17.12 26.88 -9.37
N ASP A 648 18.16 27.44 -8.74
CA ASP A 648 18.06 28.47 -7.70
C ASP A 648 17.25 28.08 -6.45
N GLN A 649 17.15 26.79 -6.12
CA GLN A 649 16.43 26.29 -4.95
C GLN A 649 17.31 26.20 -3.70
N PHE A 650 16.67 26.32 -2.52
CA PHE A 650 17.27 26.08 -1.20
C PHE A 650 16.34 25.25 -0.30
N CYS A 651 16.09 24.00 -0.69
CA CYS A 651 15.15 23.11 0.00
C CYS A 651 15.55 21.64 -0.14
N ASN A 652 14.93 20.76 0.65
CA ASN A 652 15.09 19.31 0.47
C ASN A 652 14.18 18.80 -0.65
N VAL A 653 14.58 17.74 -1.35
CA VAL A 653 13.72 17.14 -2.38
C VAL A 653 12.44 16.58 -1.77
N ILE A 654 12.56 15.81 -0.67
CA ILE A 654 11.41 15.29 0.10
C ILE A 654 11.54 15.66 1.58
N ARG A 655 10.45 16.12 2.18
CA ARG A 655 10.38 16.51 3.60
C ARG A 655 9.11 16.01 4.29
N TRP A 656 9.25 15.45 5.48
CA TRP A 656 8.10 15.21 6.37
C TRP A 656 7.71 16.49 7.08
N ILE A 657 6.40 16.75 7.17
CA ILE A 657 5.86 17.92 7.85
C ILE A 657 4.85 17.50 8.92
N GLY A 658 5.19 17.70 10.19
CA GLY A 658 4.34 17.35 11.33
C GLY A 658 5.01 16.40 12.34
N PHE A 659 4.23 15.96 13.33
CA PHE A 659 4.66 15.09 14.43
C PHE A 659 3.72 13.92 14.60
N GLY A 660 4.24 12.78 15.08
CA GLY A 660 3.46 11.56 15.25
C GLY A 660 2.98 10.98 13.91
N ILE A 661 3.70 11.27 12.81
CA ILE A 661 3.46 10.62 11.53
C ILE A 661 3.99 9.20 11.60
N GLU A 662 3.18 8.23 11.20
CA GLU A 662 3.47 6.82 11.36
C GLU A 662 3.40 6.06 10.04
N LYS A 663 4.21 4.99 9.90
CA LYS A 663 4.08 3.98 8.84
C LYS A 663 4.12 4.58 7.43
N THR A 664 5.14 5.36 7.14
CA THR A 664 5.30 6.02 5.84
C THR A 664 6.44 5.42 5.05
N ALA A 665 6.41 5.55 3.73
CA ALA A 665 7.48 5.03 2.88
C ALA A 665 7.79 5.90 1.66
N VAL A 666 9.04 5.87 1.21
CA VAL A 666 9.49 6.40 -0.09
C VAL A 666 10.31 5.32 -0.80
N ARG A 667 9.96 4.97 -2.05
CA ARG A 667 10.68 3.89 -2.75
C ARG A 667 10.75 3.98 -4.26
N SER A 668 11.72 3.27 -4.85
CA SER A 668 11.82 3.02 -6.29
C SER A 668 11.87 4.28 -7.14
N LEU A 669 12.69 5.27 -6.74
CA LEU A 669 12.85 6.54 -7.48
C LEU A 669 14.26 7.12 -7.34
N THR A 670 14.60 8.07 -8.21
CA THR A 670 15.82 8.88 -8.13
C THR A 670 15.49 10.28 -7.64
N LEU A 671 16.28 10.77 -6.68
CA LEU A 671 16.25 12.13 -6.15
C LEU A 671 17.47 12.89 -6.62
N ASP A 672 17.24 14.05 -7.22
CA ASP A 672 18.27 14.93 -7.74
C ASP A 672 18.15 16.32 -7.10
N PRO A 673 18.97 16.59 -6.05
CA PRO A 673 19.02 17.90 -5.42
C PRO A 673 19.56 19.03 -6.34
N ASN A 674 20.04 18.72 -7.55
CA ASN A 674 20.53 19.69 -8.53
C ASN A 674 21.61 20.64 -7.98
N VAL A 675 22.58 20.07 -7.26
CA VAL A 675 23.61 20.80 -6.51
C VAL A 675 24.37 21.83 -7.36
N ASP A 676 24.69 21.53 -8.61
CA ASP A 676 25.51 22.41 -9.45
C ASP A 676 24.82 23.75 -9.79
N ASN A 677 23.48 23.81 -9.68
CA ASN A 677 22.67 24.98 -10.03
C ASN A 677 21.88 25.56 -8.84
N ASN A 678 22.01 24.96 -7.65
CA ASN A 678 21.21 25.35 -6.49
C ASN A 678 22.01 26.13 -5.44
N LEU A 679 21.28 26.83 -4.58
CA LEU A 679 21.87 27.75 -3.62
C LEU A 679 22.58 26.95 -2.51
N THR A 680 23.85 27.25 -2.25
CA THR A 680 24.58 26.66 -1.12
C THR A 680 24.20 27.34 0.19
N PRO A 681 24.21 26.65 1.34
CA PRO A 681 24.01 27.28 2.65
C PRO A 681 25.01 28.42 2.86
N ASP A 682 24.54 29.67 2.98
CA ASP A 682 25.39 30.79 3.30
C ASP A 682 25.59 30.94 4.82
N SER A 683 26.66 31.60 5.26
CA SER A 683 26.93 31.78 6.71
C SER A 683 25.89 32.64 7.45
N THR A 684 24.87 33.17 6.77
CA THR A 684 23.78 33.97 7.35
C THR A 684 22.47 33.20 7.54
N SER A 685 22.37 31.98 7.00
CA SER A 685 21.13 31.19 6.93
C SER A 685 20.69 30.48 8.24
N GLY A 686 21.24 30.86 9.40
CA GLY A 686 20.88 30.30 10.71
C GLY A 686 21.67 29.02 11.05
N GLY A 687 21.70 28.64 12.33
CA GLY A 687 22.59 27.60 12.86
C GLY A 687 22.41 26.20 12.27
N ASP A 688 21.25 25.92 11.66
CA ASP A 688 20.85 24.60 11.17
C ASP A 688 20.75 24.52 9.63
N ALA A 689 21.20 25.56 8.90
CA ALA A 689 21.14 25.61 7.44
C ALA A 689 21.92 24.50 6.72
N TRP A 690 22.88 23.88 7.41
CA TRP A 690 23.63 22.72 6.92
C TRP A 690 22.78 21.44 6.84
N LEU A 691 21.60 21.40 7.49
CA LEU A 691 20.64 20.31 7.42
C LEU A 691 19.64 20.47 6.25
N GLU A 692 19.85 21.41 5.35
CA GLU A 692 18.99 21.68 4.18
C GLU A 692 19.75 21.33 2.89
N ASN A 693 19.06 21.31 1.73
CA ASN A 693 19.57 20.73 0.47
C ASN A 693 19.84 19.23 0.54
N CYS A 694 19.00 18.51 1.27
CA CYS A 694 19.06 17.05 1.34
C CYS A 694 18.22 16.37 0.26
N GLY A 695 18.52 15.12 -0.05
CA GLY A 695 17.59 14.26 -0.80
C GLY A 695 16.31 14.04 -0.01
N ILE A 696 16.43 13.48 1.20
CA ILE A 696 15.30 13.29 2.12
C ILE A 696 15.64 13.84 3.50
N LYS A 697 14.68 14.55 4.11
CA LYS A 697 14.74 14.94 5.52
C LYS A 697 13.44 14.61 6.25
N THR A 698 13.52 13.73 7.24
CA THR A 698 12.38 13.51 8.15
C THR A 698 12.53 14.45 9.33
N LEU A 699 11.59 15.38 9.49
CA LEU A 699 11.64 16.36 10.58
C LEU A 699 10.83 15.84 11.77
N THR A 700 11.44 15.80 12.96
CA THR A 700 10.70 15.55 14.21
C THR A 700 11.24 16.40 15.38
N LEU A 701 10.95 17.70 15.34
CA LEU A 701 11.30 18.66 16.41
C LEU A 701 10.67 18.33 17.78
N SER A 702 9.71 17.40 17.86
CA SER A 702 9.16 16.91 19.13
C SER A 702 9.90 15.66 19.62
N LEU A 703 10.52 15.75 20.80
CA LEU A 703 11.15 14.60 21.48
C LEU A 703 10.14 13.65 22.14
N THR A 704 8.86 14.04 22.25
CA THR A 704 7.79 13.25 22.90
C THR A 704 6.77 12.70 21.92
N ASN A 705 6.65 13.28 20.73
CA ASN A 705 5.75 12.84 19.67
C ASN A 705 6.53 12.66 18.36
N ARG A 706 7.46 11.70 18.36
CA ARG A 706 8.31 11.47 17.19
C ARG A 706 7.56 10.75 16.07
N ASN A 707 7.96 11.07 14.84
CA ASN A 707 7.55 10.27 13.69
C ASN A 707 8.13 8.86 13.82
N ARG A 708 7.38 7.85 13.35
CA ARG A 708 7.80 6.44 13.49
C ARG A 708 7.44 5.53 12.33
N GLY A 709 8.17 4.43 12.16
CA GLY A 709 7.87 3.45 11.11
C GLY A 709 8.12 4.01 9.72
N ILE A 710 9.26 4.68 9.53
CA ILE A 710 9.63 5.34 8.27
C ILE A 710 10.48 4.39 7.44
N ASN A 711 10.08 4.12 6.20
CA ASN A 711 10.76 3.17 5.32
C ASN A 711 11.22 3.82 4.01
N ILE A 712 12.52 3.93 3.80
CA ILE A 712 13.14 4.36 2.55
C ILE A 712 13.79 3.15 1.87
N ASP A 713 13.39 2.84 0.64
CA ASP A 713 13.77 1.58 -0.02
C ASP A 713 14.02 1.77 -1.51
N ASP A 714 15.05 1.15 -2.08
CA ASP A 714 15.30 1.16 -3.53
C ASP A 714 15.34 2.57 -4.15
N ILE A 715 15.96 3.55 -3.47
CA ILE A 715 16.13 4.89 -4.03
C ILE A 715 17.54 5.11 -4.57
N HIS A 716 17.68 6.06 -5.51
CA HIS A 716 18.96 6.69 -5.80
C HIS A 716 18.95 8.16 -5.34
N VAL A 717 20.01 8.62 -4.68
CA VAL A 717 20.22 10.05 -4.41
C VAL A 717 21.47 10.50 -5.15
N GLU A 718 21.31 11.49 -6.03
CA GLU A 718 22.42 12.17 -6.69
C GLU A 718 23.21 13.04 -5.71
N ARG A 719 24.23 13.74 -6.21
CA ARG A 719 25.09 14.60 -5.38
C ARG A 719 24.25 15.57 -4.54
N ALA A 720 24.55 15.66 -3.24
CA ALA A 720 23.87 16.54 -2.29
C ALA A 720 24.86 17.48 -1.58
N ASP A 721 24.50 18.76 -1.41
CA ASP A 721 25.28 19.71 -0.61
C ASP A 721 24.94 19.64 0.89
N GLY A 722 23.73 19.21 1.22
CA GLY A 722 23.36 18.79 2.56
C GLY A 722 23.70 17.30 2.78
N LEU A 723 22.71 16.57 3.28
CA LEU A 723 22.78 15.12 3.47
C LEU A 723 22.09 14.39 2.31
N GLY A 724 22.51 13.16 2.02
CA GLY A 724 21.73 12.32 1.10
C GLY A 724 20.35 12.03 1.69
N VAL A 725 20.33 11.36 2.83
CA VAL A 725 19.11 11.04 3.61
C VAL A 725 19.36 11.31 5.10
N TYR A 726 18.52 12.15 5.71
CA TYR A 726 18.48 12.43 7.15
C TYR A 726 17.20 11.83 7.77
N LEU A 727 17.36 10.73 8.53
CA LEU A 727 16.27 10.00 9.15
C LEU A 727 16.19 10.29 10.66
N MET A 728 15.43 11.33 10.99
CA MET A 728 14.99 11.62 12.34
C MET A 728 13.66 10.92 12.67
N GLY A 729 13.63 10.09 13.73
CA GLY A 729 12.41 9.37 14.16
C GLY A 729 12.68 7.98 14.72
N ASP A 730 11.64 7.31 15.21
CA ASP A 730 11.73 5.93 15.73
C ASP A 730 11.38 4.91 14.64
N ASP A 731 11.87 3.67 14.71
CA ASP A 731 11.55 2.62 13.71
C ASP A 731 11.82 3.09 12.26
N ALA A 732 13.01 3.66 12.03
CA ALA A 732 13.39 4.30 10.78
C ALA A 732 14.41 3.46 9.99
N HIS A 733 14.06 3.11 8.75
CA HIS A 733 14.81 2.16 7.94
C HIS A 733 15.13 2.72 6.56
N LEU A 734 16.40 2.65 6.19
CA LEU A 734 16.92 2.88 4.84
C LEU A 734 17.49 1.55 4.32
N LYS A 735 17.05 1.10 3.14
CA LYS A 735 17.59 -0.13 2.54
C LYS A 735 17.66 -0.12 1.00
N ASN A 736 18.44 -1.04 0.44
CA ASN A 736 18.55 -1.30 -1.01
C ASN A 736 18.82 -0.06 -1.88
N SER A 737 19.40 0.99 -1.30
CA SER A 737 19.48 2.31 -1.94
C SER A 737 20.91 2.61 -2.37
N SER A 738 21.12 3.57 -3.27
CA SER A 738 22.47 4.06 -3.54
C SER A 738 22.57 5.56 -3.61
N PHE A 739 23.76 6.04 -3.29
CA PHE A 739 24.05 7.45 -3.09
C PHE A 739 25.30 7.80 -3.88
N ARG A 740 25.25 8.96 -4.55
CA ARG A 740 26.45 9.72 -4.91
C ARG A 740 26.87 10.58 -3.71
N THR A 741 28.06 11.18 -3.78
CA THR A 741 28.64 11.99 -2.70
C THR A 741 27.67 13.04 -2.15
N ALA A 742 27.51 13.04 -0.83
CA ALA A 742 27.00 14.17 -0.08
C ALA A 742 28.16 14.97 0.52
N VAL A 743 28.06 16.30 0.60
CA VAL A 743 29.05 17.11 1.31
C VAL A 743 29.04 16.76 2.80
N HIS A 744 27.88 16.48 3.40
CA HIS A 744 27.77 15.94 4.77
C HIS A 744 27.68 14.39 4.78
N ASP A 745 26.64 13.82 5.38
CA ASP A 745 26.40 12.38 5.47
C ASP A 745 25.55 11.92 4.29
N MET A 746 26.00 10.87 3.60
CA MET A 746 25.17 10.26 2.55
C MET A 746 23.92 9.61 3.16
N ALA A 747 24.02 9.02 4.34
CA ALA A 747 22.88 8.54 5.11
C ALA A 747 23.10 8.64 6.61
N GLU A 748 22.10 9.15 7.34
CA GLU A 748 22.20 9.32 8.79
C GLU A 748 20.90 8.96 9.50
N LEU A 749 21.00 8.19 10.59
CA LEU A 749 19.93 7.98 11.57
C LEU A 749 20.12 8.95 12.73
N CYS A 750 19.11 9.78 13.02
CA CYS A 750 19.25 10.87 13.99
C CYS A 750 18.13 10.90 15.05
N TYR A 751 18.47 11.24 16.30
CA TYR A 751 17.49 11.57 17.37
C TYR A 751 16.31 10.57 17.57
N GLY A 752 16.58 9.27 17.46
CA GLY A 752 15.54 8.22 17.44
C GLY A 752 15.97 6.89 18.07
N THR A 753 15.14 5.86 17.96
CA THR A 753 15.48 4.49 18.36
C THR A 753 14.88 3.44 17.44
N GLY A 754 15.57 2.31 17.30
CA GLY A 754 15.12 1.18 16.48
C GLY A 754 15.20 1.55 15.01
N GLY A 755 16.28 1.25 14.32
CA GLY A 755 16.41 1.71 12.94
C GLY A 755 17.56 1.06 12.22
N SER A 756 17.60 1.18 10.90
CA SER A 756 18.65 0.52 10.14
C SER A 756 19.04 1.22 8.84
N ILE A 757 20.31 1.09 8.47
CA ILE A 757 20.83 1.40 7.14
C ILE A 757 21.41 0.10 6.57
N LYS A 758 20.72 -0.49 5.59
CA LYS A 758 21.04 -1.83 5.08
C LYS A 758 21.21 -1.91 3.58
N ASP A 759 22.14 -2.75 3.12
CA ASP A 759 22.26 -3.11 1.71
C ASP A 759 22.37 -1.89 0.77
N CYS A 760 22.95 -0.79 1.26
CA CYS A 760 23.10 0.46 0.52
C CYS A 760 24.48 0.56 -0.12
N THR A 761 24.56 1.26 -1.26
CA THR A 761 25.83 1.58 -1.94
C THR A 761 26.13 3.07 -1.87
N PHE A 762 27.27 3.44 -1.31
CA PHE A 762 27.74 4.83 -1.20
C PHE A 762 28.92 5.03 -2.13
N THR A 763 28.83 5.95 -3.09
CA THR A 763 29.89 6.17 -4.08
C THR A 763 30.41 7.60 -4.02
N VAL A 764 31.73 7.74 -3.85
CA VAL A 764 32.45 9.01 -4.02
C VAL A 764 33.17 9.00 -5.35
N GLU A 765 32.73 9.83 -6.30
CA GLU A 765 33.27 9.89 -7.66
C GLU A 765 34.59 10.67 -7.74
N ASP A 766 35.25 10.60 -8.91
CA ASP A 766 36.46 11.36 -9.19
C ASP A 766 36.22 12.87 -9.03
N GLY A 767 37.13 13.54 -8.31
CA GLY A 767 37.05 14.96 -8.00
C GLY A 767 36.07 15.33 -6.88
N GLU A 768 35.31 14.38 -6.34
CA GLU A 768 34.34 14.65 -5.28
C GLU A 768 34.93 14.53 -3.87
N VAL A 769 34.41 15.36 -2.97
CA VAL A 769 34.78 15.38 -1.55
C VAL A 769 33.50 15.22 -0.73
N GLY A 770 33.43 14.17 0.07
CA GLY A 770 32.37 13.95 1.05
C GLY A 770 32.93 13.85 2.47
N TYR A 771 32.16 14.27 3.46
CA TYR A 771 32.58 14.14 4.85
C TYR A 771 32.26 12.76 5.42
N TYR A 772 31.03 12.27 5.27
CA TYR A 772 30.59 11.05 5.94
C TYR A 772 29.78 10.12 5.04
N GLY A 773 29.99 8.81 5.19
CA GLY A 773 29.22 7.79 4.48
C GLY A 773 27.87 7.53 5.14
N ALA A 774 27.81 6.49 5.98
CA ALA A 774 26.62 6.12 6.72
C ALA A 774 26.86 6.20 8.22
N GLY A 775 25.92 6.77 8.97
CA GLY A 775 26.14 6.95 10.39
C GLY A 775 24.92 7.18 11.25
N THR A 776 25.20 7.52 12.51
CA THR A 776 24.19 7.88 13.50
C THR A 776 24.56 9.17 14.24
N ASP A 777 23.55 9.94 14.66
CA ASP A 777 23.67 11.04 15.62
C ASP A 777 22.54 10.94 16.66
N GLN A 778 22.88 10.67 17.93
CA GLN A 778 21.90 10.54 19.01
C GLN A 778 20.79 9.49 18.73
N PHE A 779 21.16 8.38 18.09
CA PHE A 779 20.24 7.29 17.73
C PHE A 779 20.58 5.99 18.49
N ASP A 780 19.56 5.29 18.97
CA ASP A 780 19.69 4.07 19.78
C ASP A 780 19.10 2.83 19.09
N HIS A 781 19.53 1.63 19.47
CA HIS A 781 19.10 0.35 18.87
C HIS A 781 19.17 0.33 17.34
N PHE A 782 20.31 0.72 16.77
CA PHE A 782 20.50 0.77 15.32
C PHE A 782 21.15 -0.50 14.75
N GLU A 783 20.95 -0.74 13.45
CA GLU A 783 21.73 -1.69 12.67
C GLU A 783 22.23 -1.08 11.36
N ILE A 784 23.54 -1.03 11.16
CA ILE A 784 24.17 -0.61 9.91
C ILE A 784 24.91 -1.82 9.33
N SER A 785 24.38 -2.45 8.28
CA SER A 785 24.90 -3.74 7.77
C SER A 785 24.67 -3.92 6.28
N GLY A 786 25.44 -4.79 5.62
CA GLY A 786 25.30 -5.09 4.19
C GLY A 786 25.72 -3.97 3.25
N ASN A 787 26.25 -2.85 3.75
CA ASN A 787 26.52 -1.68 2.91
C ASN A 787 27.87 -1.77 2.19
N LEU A 788 27.95 -1.15 1.01
CA LEU A 788 29.15 -1.03 0.19
C LEU A 788 29.51 0.45 0.00
N THR A 789 30.65 0.88 0.53
CA THR A 789 31.22 2.20 0.26
C THR A 789 32.34 2.09 -0.76
N ILE A 790 32.24 2.82 -1.87
CA ILE A 790 33.23 2.87 -2.94
C ILE A 790 33.79 4.29 -3.04
N ILE A 791 35.11 4.43 -2.94
CA ILE A 791 35.81 5.70 -3.16
C ILE A 791 36.63 5.54 -4.43
N LYS A 792 36.22 6.25 -5.49
CA LYS A 792 36.88 6.20 -6.80
C LYS A 792 38.25 6.88 -6.76
N ALA A 793 39.08 6.59 -7.75
CA ALA A 793 40.32 7.32 -7.96
C ALA A 793 40.05 8.84 -8.02
N GLY A 794 40.81 9.64 -7.27
CA GLY A 794 40.62 11.10 -7.19
C GLY A 794 39.58 11.56 -6.16
N GLY A 795 38.66 10.69 -5.74
CA GLY A 795 37.67 10.99 -4.70
C GLY A 795 38.26 11.01 -3.28
N TYR A 796 37.61 11.75 -2.39
CA TYR A 796 37.93 11.81 -0.96
C TYR A 796 36.69 11.62 -0.08
N LEU A 797 36.77 10.70 0.88
CA LEU A 797 35.77 10.57 1.95
C LEU A 797 36.40 10.80 3.32
N GLY A 798 35.81 11.64 4.15
CA GLY A 798 36.25 11.83 5.54
C GLY A 798 36.17 10.54 6.35
N THR A 799 34.95 10.07 6.64
CA THR A 799 34.72 8.81 7.37
C THR A 799 33.65 7.96 6.70
N ALA A 800 33.90 6.66 6.49
CA ALA A 800 32.88 5.77 5.91
C ALA A 800 31.72 5.47 6.86
N HIS A 801 32.01 5.16 8.13
CA HIS A 801 30.98 4.93 9.15
C HIS A 801 31.18 5.81 10.38
N ARG A 802 30.17 6.63 10.71
CA ARG A 802 30.20 7.59 11.82
C ARG A 802 29.16 7.24 12.88
N LEU A 803 29.54 7.20 14.16
CA LEU A 803 28.64 6.92 15.28
C LEU A 803 28.73 8.04 16.32
N TRP A 804 27.87 9.07 16.25
CA TRP A 804 27.98 10.32 17.05
C TRP A 804 26.68 10.63 17.85
N PRO A 805 26.72 11.61 18.77
CA PRO A 805 27.06 11.43 20.17
C PRO A 805 25.94 10.77 20.99
N GLY A 806 26.30 9.85 21.88
CA GLY A 806 25.59 9.70 23.16
C GLY A 806 24.21 9.04 23.16
N LYS A 807 24.07 7.82 22.59
CA LYS A 807 23.32 6.70 23.22
C LYS A 807 23.74 5.30 22.71
N TRP A 808 23.28 4.20 23.33
CA TRP A 808 24.16 3.16 23.93
C TRP A 808 24.02 1.73 23.38
N GLU A 809 23.19 1.41 22.37
CA GLU A 809 23.09 0.03 21.86
C GLU A 809 22.91 -0.03 20.33
N GLY A 810 23.68 -0.89 19.64
CA GLY A 810 23.54 -1.04 18.19
C GLY A 810 24.53 -2.03 17.58
N THR A 811 24.35 -2.31 16.29
CA THR A 811 25.21 -3.22 15.54
C THR A 811 25.72 -2.54 14.26
N LEU A 812 27.04 -2.46 14.11
CA LEU A 812 27.68 -2.25 12.82
C LEU A 812 28.04 -3.63 12.27
N GLY A 813 27.14 -4.19 11.47
CA GLY A 813 27.28 -5.53 10.90
C GLY A 813 28.28 -5.58 9.72
N PRO A 814 28.20 -6.62 8.88
CA PRO A 814 29.14 -6.79 7.78
C PRO A 814 28.98 -5.68 6.73
N ASN A 815 29.92 -4.73 6.69
CA ASN A 815 29.98 -3.68 5.67
C ASN A 815 31.29 -3.79 4.88
N VAL A 816 31.30 -3.30 3.65
CA VAL A 816 32.47 -3.27 2.77
C VAL A 816 32.84 -1.84 2.45
N VAL A 817 34.08 -1.45 2.73
CA VAL A 817 34.64 -0.16 2.32
C VAL A 817 35.81 -0.43 1.39
N ARG A 818 35.67 0.03 0.14
CA ARG A 818 36.64 -0.14 -0.93
C ARG A 818 37.11 1.22 -1.44
N CYS A 819 38.34 1.56 -1.13
CA CYS A 819 39.01 2.70 -1.73
C CYS A 819 39.88 2.25 -2.91
N GLU A 820 39.53 2.71 -4.11
CA GLU A 820 40.28 2.40 -5.34
C GLU A 820 41.67 3.05 -5.33
N PRO A 821 42.65 2.52 -6.07
CA PRO A 821 43.97 3.15 -6.19
C PRO A 821 43.85 4.61 -6.65
N GLY A 822 44.35 5.54 -5.84
CA GLY A 822 44.26 6.99 -6.10
C GLY A 822 43.08 7.68 -5.42
N GLY A 823 42.14 6.94 -4.81
CA GLY A 823 41.16 7.46 -3.88
C GLY A 823 41.76 7.68 -2.49
N ARG A 824 41.07 8.45 -1.64
CA ARG A 824 41.51 8.77 -0.28
C ARG A 824 40.38 8.63 0.73
N ILE A 825 40.70 8.11 1.91
CA ILE A 825 39.77 8.05 3.03
C ILE A 825 40.41 8.58 4.31
N GLY A 826 39.71 9.35 5.14
CA GLY A 826 40.20 9.79 6.44
C GLY A 826 40.15 8.67 7.49
N ALA A 827 38.98 8.06 7.66
CA ALA A 827 38.75 6.92 8.55
C ALA A 827 37.71 5.95 7.98
N HIS A 828 37.85 4.67 8.30
CA HIS A 828 36.85 3.66 7.95
C HIS A 828 35.68 3.72 8.95
N ILE A 829 36.01 3.84 10.24
CA ILE A 829 35.03 3.91 11.32
C ILE A 829 35.48 4.97 12.32
N GLU A 830 34.57 5.85 12.72
CA GLU A 830 34.73 6.81 13.81
C GLU A 830 33.51 6.74 14.72
N GLY A 831 33.70 6.50 16.03
CA GLY A 831 32.57 6.27 16.93
C GLY A 831 32.76 6.72 18.38
N TRP A 832 31.78 7.46 18.88
CA TRP A 832 31.60 7.89 20.28
C TRP A 832 30.33 7.25 20.87
N ALA A 833 30.21 5.93 20.73
CA ALA A 833 29.04 5.14 21.14
C ALA A 833 29.41 4.04 22.15
N TYR A 834 28.47 3.66 23.01
CA TYR A 834 28.59 2.58 23.99
C TYR A 834 27.84 1.33 23.50
N LEU A 835 28.21 0.13 23.98
CA LEU A 835 27.60 -1.19 23.66
C LEU A 835 27.26 -1.42 22.17
N VAL A 836 28.12 -0.95 21.27
CA VAL A 836 28.04 -1.28 19.85
C VAL A 836 28.79 -2.58 19.59
N SER A 837 28.15 -3.48 18.84
CA SER A 837 28.79 -4.68 18.30
C SER A 837 29.25 -4.40 16.87
N ILE A 838 30.55 -4.56 16.61
CA ILE A 838 31.09 -4.52 15.25
C ILE A 838 31.35 -5.96 14.80
N THR A 839 30.61 -6.42 13.79
CA THR A 839 30.63 -7.83 13.35
C THR A 839 30.85 -7.97 11.86
N GLY A 840 31.82 -8.80 11.46
CA GLY A 840 32.12 -9.03 10.04
C GLY A 840 32.55 -7.76 9.27
N GLY A 841 32.62 -7.87 7.94
CA GLY A 841 32.96 -6.75 7.05
C GLY A 841 34.41 -6.73 6.53
N SER A 842 34.65 -5.92 5.51
CA SER A 842 35.94 -5.79 4.82
C SER A 842 36.29 -4.31 4.60
N TYR A 843 37.41 -3.88 5.16
CA TYR A 843 37.85 -2.49 5.11
C TYR A 843 39.20 -2.39 4.41
N GLU A 844 39.23 -1.75 3.23
CA GLU A 844 40.40 -1.60 2.38
C GLU A 844 40.60 -0.11 2.00
N GLY A 845 41.79 0.46 2.19
CA GLY A 845 42.07 1.81 1.66
C GLY A 845 43.36 2.50 2.09
N HIS A 846 43.56 3.72 1.56
CA HIS A 846 44.73 4.58 1.78
C HIS A 846 44.32 5.82 2.60
N ILE A 847 44.89 5.97 3.80
CA ILE A 847 44.67 7.17 4.64
C ILE A 847 45.50 8.34 4.12
N ASP A 848 44.90 9.54 4.07
CA ASP A 848 45.56 10.81 3.72
C ASP A 848 46.42 11.34 4.87
N GLN A 849 47.34 10.53 5.37
CA GLN A 849 48.47 10.99 6.17
C GLN A 849 49.75 10.54 5.48
N GLY A 850 50.61 11.51 5.17
CA GLY A 850 51.84 11.34 4.41
C GLY A 850 52.60 10.08 4.83
N GLY A 851 52.46 9.03 4.02
CA GLY A 851 53.37 7.89 4.02
C GLY A 851 52.85 6.53 4.49
N TRP A 852 51.56 6.23 4.70
CA TRP A 852 51.15 4.83 5.00
C TRP A 852 49.75 4.45 4.49
N GLY A 853 49.66 3.37 3.71
CA GLY A 853 48.39 2.75 3.26
C GLY A 853 47.70 1.92 4.35
N ALA A 854 47.38 2.56 5.47
CA ALA A 854 46.78 1.95 6.66
C ALA A 854 45.23 2.04 6.66
N THR A 855 44.58 1.25 7.51
CA THR A 855 43.14 1.32 7.84
C THR A 855 42.98 2.04 9.18
N LYS A 856 42.03 2.97 9.34
CA LYS A 856 41.85 3.76 10.59
C LYS A 856 40.47 3.52 11.21
N ILE A 857 40.47 3.09 12.47
CA ILE A 857 39.28 2.85 13.28
C ILE A 857 39.45 3.58 14.61
N GLU A 858 38.68 4.65 14.85
CA GLU A 858 38.76 5.46 16.07
C GLU A 858 37.50 5.26 16.93
N LEU A 859 37.67 4.78 18.17
CA LEU A 859 36.55 4.45 19.06
C LEU A 859 36.78 4.94 20.50
N ASN A 860 35.79 5.60 21.07
CA ASN A 860 35.80 6.07 22.47
C ASN A 860 34.94 5.15 23.37
N SER A 861 35.54 4.02 23.82
CA SER A 861 35.05 3.07 24.86
C SER A 861 33.88 2.12 24.52
N GLY A 862 33.72 1.00 25.25
CA GLY A 862 32.50 0.16 25.29
C GLY A 862 32.15 -0.75 24.09
N VAL A 863 32.97 -0.80 23.03
CA VAL A 863 32.67 -1.53 21.78
C VAL A 863 33.22 -2.97 21.80
N GLY A 864 32.46 -3.94 21.28
CA GLY A 864 32.90 -5.34 21.08
C GLY A 864 33.15 -5.65 19.61
N PHE A 865 34.20 -6.45 19.31
CA PHE A 865 34.52 -6.89 17.95
C PHE A 865 34.36 -8.41 17.81
N THR A 866 33.71 -8.85 16.74
CA THR A 866 33.59 -10.28 16.40
C THR A 866 33.79 -10.52 14.90
N GLY A 867 34.89 -11.16 14.50
CA GLY A 867 35.07 -11.71 13.14
C GLY A 867 35.23 -10.69 11.98
N ALA A 868 35.77 -9.49 12.20
CA ALA A 868 36.00 -8.50 11.15
C ALA A 868 37.34 -8.73 10.39
N LEU A 869 37.36 -8.56 9.06
CA LEU A 869 38.57 -8.67 8.24
C LEU A 869 39.10 -7.28 7.87
N VAL A 870 40.25 -6.91 8.43
CA VAL A 870 40.95 -5.65 8.11
C VAL A 870 42.20 -5.97 7.28
N ARG A 871 42.27 -5.43 6.06
CA ARG A 871 43.41 -5.64 5.17
C ARG A 871 44.29 -4.39 5.20
N ARG A 872 45.56 -4.58 5.62
CA ARG A 872 46.61 -3.55 5.90
C ARG A 872 46.57 -2.99 7.34
N THR A 873 47.69 -2.39 7.78
CA THR A 873 47.94 -1.99 9.18
C THR A 873 46.80 -1.12 9.73
N ALA A 874 46.18 -1.54 10.85
CA ALA A 874 45.11 -0.80 11.52
C ALA A 874 45.64 0.02 12.71
N PHE A 875 45.14 1.24 12.91
CA PHE A 875 45.32 2.00 14.15
C PHE A 875 44.00 2.03 14.92
N ILE A 876 44.00 1.44 16.12
CA ILE A 876 42.87 1.51 17.07
C ILE A 876 43.31 2.40 18.23
N THR A 877 42.69 3.55 18.40
CA THR A 877 42.97 4.49 19.51
C THR A 877 41.77 4.56 20.43
N GLN A 878 41.96 4.22 21.71
CA GLN A 878 40.97 4.42 22.78
C GLN A 878 41.23 5.78 23.44
N GLY A 879 40.33 6.75 23.27
CA GLY A 879 40.45 8.06 23.92
C GLY A 879 40.17 7.97 25.43
N GLY A 880 41.14 8.36 26.25
CA GLY A 880 40.99 8.44 27.70
C GLY A 880 40.31 9.75 28.11
N PHE A 881 39.12 9.67 28.72
CA PHE A 881 38.51 10.78 29.45
C PHE A 881 38.20 10.39 30.90
N ALA A 882 38.54 11.29 31.81
CA ALA A 882 38.62 11.06 33.25
C ALA A 882 37.38 11.50 34.06
N ASN A 883 36.22 11.78 33.45
CA ASN A 883 35.04 12.25 34.20
C ASN A 883 33.72 11.76 33.60
N LEU A 884 33.28 10.54 33.93
CA LEU A 884 31.90 10.07 33.79
C LEU A 884 31.53 9.13 34.97
N PRO A 885 30.24 9.05 35.37
CA PRO A 885 29.82 8.34 36.57
C PRO A 885 30.05 6.83 36.43
N THR A 886 30.54 6.20 37.49
CA THR A 886 30.80 4.76 37.64
C THR A 886 29.55 3.93 37.35
N ILE A 887 29.37 3.52 36.09
CA ILE A 887 28.63 2.32 35.69
C ILE A 887 29.69 1.27 35.35
N ALA A 888 29.54 0.07 35.91
CA ALA A 888 30.51 -1.01 35.80
C ALA A 888 30.82 -1.32 34.32
N VAL A 889 32.08 -1.12 33.94
CA VAL A 889 32.60 -1.42 32.61
C VAL A 889 32.54 -2.94 32.39
N GLY A 890 31.53 -3.40 31.65
CA GLY A 890 31.50 -4.74 31.07
C GLY A 890 32.65 -4.87 30.07
N LYS A 891 33.46 -5.92 30.23
CA LYS A 891 34.70 -6.16 29.49
C LYS A 891 34.47 -6.21 27.97
N THR A 892 35.23 -5.42 27.21
CA THR A 892 35.41 -5.59 25.76
C THR A 892 35.91 -7.00 25.46
N ARG A 893 35.16 -7.77 24.67
CA ARG A 893 35.56 -9.08 24.12
C ARG A 893 35.95 -8.87 22.66
N ILE A 894 37.22 -9.11 22.31
CA ILE A 894 37.69 -9.18 20.92
C ILE A 894 37.72 -10.66 20.57
N THR A 895 36.84 -11.10 19.67
CA THR A 895 36.73 -12.51 19.28
C THR A 895 37.18 -12.62 17.83
N GLN A 896 38.44 -13.01 17.61
CA GLN A 896 39.11 -13.22 16.32
C GLN A 896 39.13 -12.03 15.34
N ASN A 897 40.27 -11.34 15.27
CA ASN A 897 40.66 -10.56 14.09
C ASN A 897 41.70 -11.36 13.29
N ILE A 898 41.46 -11.61 12.00
CA ILE A 898 42.48 -12.15 11.09
C ILE A 898 43.24 -10.96 10.51
N LEU A 899 44.42 -10.66 11.05
CA LEU A 899 45.35 -9.67 10.49
C LEU A 899 46.34 -10.40 9.56
N GLU A 900 46.06 -10.44 8.26
CA GLU A 900 47.00 -10.99 7.26
C GLU A 900 48.03 -9.93 6.84
N GLY A 901 49.32 -10.22 7.02
CA GLY A 901 50.42 -9.52 6.32
C GLY A 901 51.05 -8.28 6.99
N CYS A 902 50.94 -8.09 8.31
CA CYS A 902 51.49 -6.91 9.00
C CYS A 902 52.97 -7.03 9.42
N THR A 903 53.76 -5.97 9.23
CA THR A 903 55.04 -5.73 9.94
C THR A 903 54.80 -4.97 11.26
N PRO A 904 55.56 -5.23 12.35
CA PRO A 904 55.37 -4.56 13.64
C PRO A 904 55.60 -3.04 13.59
N ALA A 905 54.79 -2.28 14.33
CA ALA A 905 54.93 -0.82 14.47
C ALA A 905 56.08 -0.43 15.45
N PRO A 906 56.67 0.77 15.32
CA PRO A 906 57.68 1.28 16.25
C PRO A 906 57.10 1.60 17.65
N ALA A 907 57.98 1.63 18.65
CA ALA A 907 57.72 1.55 20.10
C ALA A 907 56.86 2.64 20.79
N HIS A 908 56.10 3.46 20.05
CA HIS A 908 55.28 4.54 20.63
C HIS A 908 53.76 4.38 20.42
N ALA A 909 53.29 3.30 19.81
CA ALA A 909 51.87 2.95 19.77
C ALA A 909 51.54 1.93 20.88
N GLN A 910 50.66 2.27 21.81
CA GLN A 910 50.06 1.28 22.72
C GLN A 910 49.06 0.44 21.92
N LEU A 911 49.55 -0.61 21.26
CA LEU A 911 48.71 -1.64 20.67
C LEU A 911 48.16 -2.53 21.80
N VAL A 912 46.85 -2.69 21.89
CA VAL A 912 46.26 -3.75 22.71
C VAL A 912 46.29 -5.04 21.90
N TRP A 913 47.23 -5.93 22.22
CA TRP A 913 47.19 -7.33 21.78
C TRP A 913 46.32 -8.10 22.76
N ALA A 914 45.22 -8.70 22.30
CA ALA A 914 44.46 -9.67 23.09
C ALA A 914 44.93 -11.07 22.67
N ASP A 915 45.77 -11.69 23.50
CA ASP A 915 46.08 -13.12 23.39
C ASP A 915 44.93 -13.92 24.00
N ASN A 916 44.46 -14.93 23.28
CA ASN A 916 43.42 -15.86 23.72
C ASN A 916 44.07 -16.90 24.64
N ASP A 917 44.14 -16.66 25.95
CA ASP A 917 44.26 -17.77 26.91
C ASP A 917 43.70 -17.42 28.31
N GLU A 918 43.17 -18.46 28.94
CA GLU A 918 42.32 -18.54 30.13
C GLU A 918 42.75 -17.71 31.36
N PHE A 919 41.78 -17.20 32.12
CA PHE A 919 41.95 -17.01 33.57
C PHE A 919 40.64 -17.28 34.33
N THR A 920 40.65 -18.35 35.13
CA THR A 920 39.76 -18.55 36.28
C THR A 920 40.28 -17.73 37.47
N LEU A 921 39.39 -17.08 38.23
CA LEU A 921 39.71 -16.34 39.45
C LEU A 921 39.12 -17.08 40.67
N PRO A 922 39.76 -17.03 41.85
CA PRO A 922 39.05 -17.25 43.11
C PRO A 922 38.12 -16.07 43.45
#